data_AF-A0A7C3TB24-F1
#
_entry.id   AF-A0A7C3TB24-F1
#
_cell.length_a   1.000
_cell.length_b   1.000
_cell.length_c   1.000
_cell.angle_alpha   90.00
_cell.angle_beta   90.00
_cell.angle_gamma   90.00
#
_symmetry.space_group_name_H-M   'P 1'
#
loop_
_entity.id
_entity.type
_entity.pdbx_description
1 polymer ?
#
loop_
_entity_poly.entity_id
_entity_poly.type
_entity_poly.pdbx_seq_one_letter_code
_entity_poly.pdbx_strand_id
1 'polypeptide(L)'
;MRKQRLTDHHASLPLGPMNVVILSFLQVSFSLGHPFAGGSGTQEDPYQIATPQQLTSISSDPGLRSKHFVLTADLDLDPSEPSGQVFSRSVIAFPDSRVFSGTFDGAGHVIRNLAICSTDENCGLFERLGTYGIVCNLKLEAVNVIGYARVAGLVGTNYGTISNCHVTGTVNGYKRNAGGLVGENWGTVERCSFSGMVSFFGTAEEDFLLESHSFGGLIGTSRGLVVGCLTAVNVEGVTRAGGLVGNNSGVIKDCYSSGLVGGWDEVGGLIGFQSGTVWTSYSSCSVAVGNWADTRAGGLVGYNASLSGSSPADRTEEPSRPFQAATSSYFLSEVDGGGPDNGIGTALTYAQMQQKENFTGFDFWDDKDDGPRDHWFMPTGSPPVLVWQTDMTGLVAVPQVKGMTIDQARGLLETAGFSVSIDPQGDYDRAIPPGYVLGTSPAQFAKPAGKIALILSKGPYDWSTNPGDGTSQRPYQISTPGQLESLLDHPELYDRHFIQTADIDMAGRQYSTALIAPDTNDLAPGFQGTPFAGSFDGNGFKIIGLAIRTRARTHLGAFGFIGKDGIIIRLCLINALIIGDYLSDYMGTVAGCNSGTIESCVSVLGWVVGGPGGRSAYVGPLIGQNLGTTKDCQQLGVQLIPCYE
;
A
#
# COMPACT_ATOMS: atom_id res chain seq x y z
N MET A 1 -53.67 12.75 -56.93
CA MET A 1 -55.10 13.11 -56.78
C MET A 1 -55.72 12.22 -55.69
N ARG A 2 -56.37 12.86 -54.71
CA ARG A 2 -57.46 12.41 -53.80
C ARG A 2 -57.35 11.19 -52.85
N LYS A 3 -57.30 11.55 -51.56
CA LYS A 3 -58.00 11.06 -50.34
C LYS A 3 -59.26 10.17 -50.53
N GLN A 4 -59.47 9.22 -49.59
CA GLN A 4 -60.59 9.10 -48.61
C GLN A 4 -60.59 7.68 -47.98
N ARG A 5 -60.59 7.46 -46.65
CA ARG A 5 -61.60 7.63 -45.56
C ARG A 5 -62.86 6.75 -45.68
N LEU A 6 -63.09 5.93 -44.63
CA LEU A 6 -64.38 5.47 -44.04
C LEU A 6 -64.01 4.88 -42.64
N THR A 7 -64.26 5.49 -41.47
CA THR A 7 -65.47 5.84 -40.69
C THR A 7 -66.17 4.69 -39.96
N ASP A 8 -65.95 4.67 -38.64
CA ASP A 8 -66.79 4.40 -37.45
C ASP A 8 -68.24 3.87 -37.57
N HIS A 9 -68.63 3.06 -36.56
CA HIS A 9 -69.85 3.31 -35.80
C HIS A 9 -69.78 2.87 -34.32
N HIS A 10 -70.20 3.81 -33.46
CA HIS A 10 -70.34 3.80 -32.01
C HIS A 10 -71.55 3.03 -31.46
N ALA A 11 -71.48 2.67 -30.17
CA ALA A 11 -72.61 2.83 -29.23
C ALA A 11 -72.10 3.28 -27.85
N SER A 12 -72.81 4.23 -27.24
CA SER A 12 -72.48 5.05 -26.05
C SER A 12 -73.49 4.82 -24.91
N LEU A 13 -73.12 5.00 -23.63
CA LEU A 13 -73.50 6.08 -22.68
C LEU A 13 -73.39 5.55 -21.21
N PRO A 14 -73.44 6.35 -20.12
CA PRO A 14 -73.11 7.77 -19.88
C PRO A 14 -72.19 8.02 -18.64
N LEU A 15 -71.74 9.26 -18.45
CA LEU A 15 -70.98 9.77 -17.29
C LEU A 15 -71.92 10.31 -16.19
N GLY A 16 -71.57 10.07 -14.91
CA GLY A 16 -72.09 10.76 -13.72
C GLY A 16 -70.94 10.99 -12.70
N PRO A 17 -71.01 12.03 -11.85
CA PRO A 17 -69.84 12.56 -11.14
C PRO A 17 -69.57 11.76 -9.87
N MET A 18 -68.32 11.38 -9.62
CA MET A 18 -67.93 10.85 -8.32
C MET A 18 -66.64 11.48 -7.83
N ASN A 19 -66.75 12.03 -6.63
CA ASN A 19 -65.77 12.87 -5.95
C ASN A 19 -64.37 12.24 -5.93
N VAL A 20 -63.41 13.08 -6.30
CA VAL A 20 -61.98 12.86 -6.08
C VAL A 20 -61.72 12.87 -4.57
N VAL A 21 -61.48 11.69 -3.99
CA VAL A 21 -60.80 11.58 -2.70
C VAL A 21 -59.32 11.39 -3.00
N ILE A 22 -58.54 12.47 -2.88
CA ILE A 22 -57.08 12.37 -2.84
C ILE A 22 -56.73 11.74 -1.51
N LEU A 23 -56.56 10.42 -1.49
CA LEU A 23 -55.77 9.76 -0.46
C LEU A 23 -54.31 10.03 -0.78
N SER A 24 -53.77 11.08 -0.15
CA SER A 24 -52.33 11.29 -0.09
C SER A 24 -51.71 10.14 0.71
N PHE A 25 -51.36 9.06 0.03
CA PHE A 25 -50.32 8.18 0.55
C PHE A 25 -49.02 8.97 0.49
N LEU A 26 -48.66 9.56 1.63
CA LEU A 26 -47.29 9.92 1.91
C LEU A 26 -46.51 8.60 1.85
N GLN A 27 -45.99 8.22 0.68
CA GLN A 27 -44.95 7.19 0.61
C GLN A 27 -43.71 7.80 1.26
N VAL A 28 -43.62 7.62 2.58
CA VAL A 28 -42.33 7.59 3.25
C VAL A 28 -41.62 6.38 2.65
N SER A 29 -40.71 6.63 1.72
CA SER A 29 -39.77 5.61 1.26
C SER A 29 -38.91 5.21 2.45
N PHE A 30 -39.32 4.17 3.18
CA PHE A 30 -38.42 3.47 4.07
C PHE A 30 -37.40 2.75 3.19
N SER A 31 -36.16 3.19 3.22
CA SER A 31 -35.03 2.33 2.86
C SER A 31 -35.13 1.09 3.75
N LEU A 32 -35.42 -0.09 3.20
CA LEU A 32 -35.23 -1.34 3.92
C LEU A 32 -33.72 -1.59 4.02
N GLY A 33 -33.05 -0.86 4.92
CA GLY A 33 -31.74 -1.27 5.40
C GLY A 33 -31.92 -2.60 6.11
N HIS A 34 -31.23 -3.65 5.64
CA HIS A 34 -31.20 -4.91 6.38
C HIS A 34 -30.41 -4.66 7.66
N PRO A 35 -30.96 -4.95 8.85
CA PRO A 35 -30.21 -4.77 10.08
C PRO A 35 -28.95 -5.65 10.03
N PHE A 36 -27.80 -5.08 10.39
CA PHE A 36 -26.55 -5.80 10.55
C PHE A 36 -26.68 -6.86 11.66
N ALA A 37 -25.84 -7.90 11.61
CA ALA A 37 -25.91 -9.00 12.57
C ALA A 37 -25.53 -8.58 14.01
N GLY A 38 -24.82 -7.45 14.12
CA GLY A 38 -24.37 -6.85 15.38
C GLY A 38 -23.54 -5.61 15.11
N GLY A 39 -23.04 -5.00 16.18
CA GLY A 39 -22.19 -3.81 16.15
C GLY A 39 -22.93 -2.48 16.04
N SER A 40 -22.22 -1.41 16.36
CA SER A 40 -22.69 -0.01 16.27
C SER A 40 -22.00 0.78 15.16
N GLY A 41 -21.05 0.16 14.45
CA GLY A 41 -20.31 0.75 13.34
C GLY A 41 -19.19 1.68 13.77
N THR A 42 -18.78 1.63 15.04
CA THR A 42 -17.55 2.28 15.54
C THR A 42 -16.34 1.39 15.27
N GLN A 43 -15.13 1.91 15.47
CA GLN A 43 -13.91 1.14 15.23
C GLN A 43 -13.77 -0.02 16.23
N GLU A 44 -14.20 0.17 17.48
CA GLU A 44 -14.16 -0.83 18.55
C GLU A 44 -15.33 -1.82 18.49
N ASP A 45 -16.42 -1.45 17.82
CA ASP A 45 -17.64 -2.24 17.69
C ASP A 45 -18.21 -2.14 16.26
N PRO A 46 -17.50 -2.71 15.26
CA PRO A 46 -17.85 -2.59 13.85
C PRO A 46 -19.15 -3.34 13.52
N TYR A 47 -19.88 -2.88 12.52
CA TYR A 47 -21.07 -3.57 12.02
C TYR A 47 -20.71 -4.94 11.47
N GLN A 48 -21.43 -5.96 11.92
CA GLN A 48 -21.20 -7.35 11.53
C GLN A 48 -22.02 -7.72 10.29
N ILE A 49 -21.35 -8.23 9.27
CA ILE A 49 -21.95 -8.69 8.02
C ILE A 49 -21.88 -10.21 7.98
N ALA A 50 -23.04 -10.85 7.90
CA ALA A 50 -23.20 -12.30 7.83
C ALA A 50 -23.94 -12.75 6.57
N THR A 51 -24.48 -11.82 5.77
CA THR A 51 -25.31 -12.13 4.58
C THR A 51 -25.03 -11.18 3.41
N PRO A 52 -25.24 -11.62 2.15
CA PRO A 52 -25.15 -10.77 0.97
C PRO A 52 -26.02 -9.50 1.02
N GLN A 53 -27.21 -9.58 1.62
CA GLN A 53 -28.11 -8.43 1.73
C GLN A 53 -27.57 -7.34 2.65
N GLN A 54 -26.90 -7.72 3.75
CA GLN A 54 -26.24 -6.75 4.63
C GLN A 54 -25.07 -6.07 3.91
N LEU A 55 -24.30 -6.81 3.12
CA LEU A 55 -23.23 -6.24 2.28
C LEU A 55 -23.79 -5.19 1.31
N THR A 56 -24.84 -5.54 0.57
CA THR A 56 -25.43 -4.64 -0.43
C THR A 56 -26.14 -3.44 0.20
N SER A 57 -26.61 -3.53 1.45
CA SER A 57 -27.22 -2.38 2.14
C SER A 57 -26.26 -1.23 2.43
N ILE A 58 -24.94 -1.46 2.44
CA ILE A 58 -23.94 -0.40 2.68
C ILE A 58 -24.07 0.73 1.65
N SER A 59 -24.38 0.40 0.40
CA SER A 59 -24.56 1.42 -0.65
C SER A 59 -25.89 2.17 -0.56
N SER A 60 -26.90 1.58 0.10
CA SER A 60 -28.24 2.17 0.22
C SER A 60 -28.33 3.35 1.20
N ASP A 61 -27.36 3.51 2.10
CA ASP A 61 -27.30 4.61 3.06
C ASP A 61 -25.90 5.29 3.04
N PRO A 62 -25.80 6.54 2.55
CA PRO A 62 -24.55 7.30 2.58
C PRO A 62 -23.91 7.45 3.97
N GLY A 63 -24.70 7.39 5.06
CA GLY A 63 -24.23 7.48 6.44
C GLY A 63 -23.40 6.28 6.90
N LEU A 64 -23.47 5.17 6.16
CA LEU A 64 -22.71 3.95 6.42
C LEU A 64 -21.28 3.99 5.85
N ARG A 65 -20.97 4.90 4.94
CA ARG A 65 -19.70 4.88 4.18
C ARG A 65 -18.46 5.32 4.98
N SER A 66 -18.68 5.94 6.15
CA SER A 66 -17.62 6.26 7.11
C SER A 66 -17.61 5.32 8.33
N LYS A 67 -18.48 4.30 8.34
CA LYS A 67 -18.59 3.33 9.43
C LYS A 67 -17.63 2.15 9.22
N HIS A 68 -17.43 1.40 10.29
CA HIS A 68 -16.55 0.23 10.29
C HIS A 68 -17.38 -1.06 10.21
N PHE A 69 -16.89 -2.03 9.45
CA PHE A 69 -17.55 -3.28 9.14
C PHE A 69 -16.59 -4.45 9.32
N VAL A 70 -17.13 -5.58 9.76
CA VAL A 70 -16.41 -6.85 9.84
C VAL A 70 -17.26 -7.98 9.27
N LEU A 71 -16.68 -8.85 8.44
CA LEU A 71 -17.35 -10.08 8.03
C LEU A 71 -17.34 -11.08 9.19
N THR A 72 -18.45 -11.81 9.34
CA THR A 72 -18.62 -12.87 10.34
C THR A 72 -18.98 -14.22 9.72
N ALA A 73 -19.13 -14.24 8.40
CA ALA A 73 -19.40 -15.41 7.61
C ALA A 73 -18.88 -15.21 6.18
N ASP A 74 -18.62 -16.32 5.50
CA ASP A 74 -18.41 -16.31 4.05
C ASP A 74 -19.71 -15.93 3.34
N LEU A 75 -19.60 -15.16 2.27
CA LEU A 75 -20.73 -14.69 1.46
C LEU A 75 -20.65 -15.28 0.06
N ASP A 76 -21.79 -15.68 -0.49
CA ASP A 76 -21.91 -16.10 -1.90
C ASP A 76 -22.84 -15.13 -2.64
N LEU A 77 -22.33 -14.56 -3.74
CA LEU A 77 -23.05 -13.60 -4.59
C LEU A 77 -23.51 -14.21 -5.91
N ASP A 78 -23.44 -15.54 -6.07
CA ASP A 78 -23.85 -16.24 -7.29
C ASP A 78 -25.30 -15.86 -7.71
N PRO A 79 -25.52 -15.36 -8.93
CA PRO A 79 -26.85 -14.98 -9.43
C PRO A 79 -27.91 -16.10 -9.43
N SER A 80 -27.50 -17.36 -9.28
CA SER A 80 -28.41 -18.51 -9.12
C SER A 80 -28.90 -18.71 -7.68
N GLU A 81 -28.24 -18.08 -6.69
CA GLU A 81 -28.67 -18.08 -5.30
C GLU A 81 -29.74 -17.00 -5.03
N PRO A 82 -30.63 -17.17 -4.04
CA PRO A 82 -31.74 -16.24 -3.76
C PRO A 82 -31.33 -14.78 -3.49
N SER A 83 -30.05 -14.56 -3.18
CA SER A 83 -29.48 -13.28 -2.74
C SER A 83 -28.40 -12.74 -3.68
N GLY A 84 -27.98 -13.54 -4.67
CA GLY A 84 -26.95 -13.15 -5.61
C GLY A 84 -27.54 -12.47 -6.84
N GLN A 85 -26.71 -11.70 -7.52
CA GLN A 85 -27.12 -10.95 -8.70
C GLN A 85 -25.91 -10.56 -9.53
N VAL A 86 -26.15 -10.29 -10.82
CA VAL A 86 -25.18 -9.55 -11.63
C VAL A 86 -25.35 -8.07 -11.33
N PHE A 87 -24.34 -7.46 -10.73
CA PHE A 87 -24.35 -6.04 -10.41
C PHE A 87 -24.06 -5.22 -11.66
N SER A 88 -24.86 -4.19 -11.92
CA SER A 88 -24.65 -3.28 -13.04
C SER A 88 -23.66 -2.14 -12.72
N ARG A 89 -22.98 -2.21 -11.58
CA ARG A 89 -22.21 -1.14 -10.93
C ARG A 89 -21.43 -1.71 -9.73
N SER A 90 -20.59 -0.88 -9.12
CA SER A 90 -19.89 -1.25 -7.88
C SER A 90 -20.87 -1.51 -6.71
N VAL A 91 -20.52 -2.44 -5.82
CA VAL A 91 -21.42 -2.87 -4.71
C VAL A 91 -21.44 -1.85 -3.57
N ILE A 92 -20.28 -1.25 -3.29
CA ILE A 92 -20.06 -0.28 -2.20
C ILE A 92 -19.56 1.05 -2.79
N ALA A 93 -19.97 2.16 -2.15
CA ALA A 93 -19.55 3.54 -2.45
C ALA A 93 -20.02 4.14 -3.80
N PHE A 94 -21.22 3.78 -4.26
CA PHE A 94 -21.90 4.32 -5.45
C PHE A 94 -23.30 4.91 -5.11
N PRO A 95 -23.89 5.82 -5.92
CA PRO A 95 -23.26 6.79 -6.84
C PRO A 95 -22.89 8.08 -6.07
N ASP A 96 -22.37 9.10 -6.78
CA ASP A 96 -22.25 10.51 -6.36
C ASP A 96 -20.87 11.00 -5.88
N SER A 97 -19.75 10.48 -6.40
CA SER A 97 -18.38 10.96 -6.12
C SER A 97 -17.94 10.87 -4.64
N ARG A 98 -18.76 10.26 -3.77
CA ARG A 98 -18.47 10.08 -2.35
C ARG A 98 -17.72 8.78 -2.11
N VAL A 99 -16.66 8.86 -1.32
CA VAL A 99 -15.72 7.76 -1.06
C VAL A 99 -16.11 6.91 0.16
N PHE A 100 -15.68 5.66 0.21
CA PHE A 100 -15.65 4.89 1.46
C PHE A 100 -14.47 5.34 2.32
N SER A 101 -14.72 5.76 3.55
CA SER A 101 -13.69 6.31 4.46
C SER A 101 -13.63 5.59 5.82
N GLY A 102 -14.45 4.56 6.02
CA GLY A 102 -14.39 3.68 7.18
C GLY A 102 -13.45 2.49 7.00
N THR A 103 -13.67 1.43 7.77
CA THR A 103 -12.91 0.16 7.67
C THR A 103 -13.83 -0.96 7.22
N PHE A 104 -13.37 -1.79 6.29
CA PHE A 104 -14.00 -3.06 5.94
C PHE A 104 -12.99 -4.18 6.19
N ASP A 105 -13.18 -4.91 7.30
CA ASP A 105 -12.35 -6.05 7.67
C ASP A 105 -13.03 -7.36 7.24
N GLY A 106 -12.40 -8.09 6.33
CA GLY A 106 -12.87 -9.41 5.92
C GLY A 106 -12.69 -10.46 7.02
N ALA A 107 -11.88 -10.20 8.06
CA ALA A 107 -11.56 -11.15 9.14
C ALA A 107 -11.14 -12.55 8.64
N GLY A 108 -10.57 -12.64 7.43
CA GLY A 108 -10.18 -13.88 6.78
C GLY A 108 -11.29 -14.60 6.00
N HIS A 109 -12.52 -14.08 6.02
CA HIS A 109 -13.67 -14.62 5.28
C HIS A 109 -13.60 -14.35 3.79
N VAL A 110 -14.40 -15.12 3.06
CA VAL A 110 -14.47 -15.09 1.59
C VAL A 110 -15.80 -14.50 1.12
N ILE A 111 -15.74 -13.68 0.07
CA ILE A 111 -16.89 -13.33 -0.78
C ILE A 111 -16.71 -14.02 -2.14
N ARG A 112 -17.67 -14.85 -2.54
CA ARG A 112 -17.60 -15.66 -3.77
C ARG A 112 -18.49 -15.12 -4.88
N ASN A 113 -18.11 -15.44 -6.11
CA ASN A 113 -18.96 -15.33 -7.30
C ASN A 113 -19.48 -13.91 -7.56
N LEU A 114 -18.68 -12.90 -7.22
CA LEU A 114 -19.00 -11.50 -7.52
C LEU A 114 -19.03 -11.29 -9.04
N ALA A 115 -20.24 -11.08 -9.60
CA ALA A 115 -20.43 -10.77 -11.01
C ALA A 115 -20.79 -9.28 -11.20
N ILE A 116 -19.96 -8.52 -11.91
CA ILE A 116 -20.23 -7.11 -12.25
C ILE A 116 -20.16 -6.93 -13.76
N CYS A 117 -21.17 -6.26 -14.33
CA CYS A 117 -21.16 -5.78 -15.71
C CYS A 117 -21.55 -4.30 -15.72
N SER A 118 -20.57 -3.40 -15.71
CA SER A 118 -20.77 -1.98 -15.52
C SER A 118 -20.22 -1.13 -16.67
N THR A 119 -20.92 -0.03 -16.96
CA THR A 119 -20.45 1.04 -17.86
C THR A 119 -19.87 2.23 -17.11
N ASP A 120 -19.77 2.17 -15.79
CA ASP A 120 -19.27 3.25 -14.95
C ASP A 120 -17.75 3.41 -15.07
N GLU A 121 -17.25 4.60 -14.72
CA GLU A 121 -15.81 4.93 -14.75
C GLU A 121 -14.96 4.22 -13.69
N ASN A 122 -15.59 3.64 -12.66
CA ASN A 122 -14.97 2.90 -11.58
C ASN A 122 -15.76 1.62 -11.35
N CYS A 123 -15.09 0.49 -11.37
CA CYS A 123 -15.75 -0.80 -11.28
C CYS A 123 -14.98 -1.74 -10.35
N GLY A 124 -15.67 -2.25 -9.32
CA GLY A 124 -15.19 -3.29 -8.41
C GLY A 124 -16.17 -3.50 -7.25
N LEU A 125 -15.81 -4.33 -6.26
CA LEU A 125 -16.62 -4.43 -5.04
C LEU A 125 -16.84 -3.05 -4.41
N PHE A 126 -15.78 -2.22 -4.38
CA PHE A 126 -15.81 -0.81 -4.00
C PHE A 126 -15.60 0.08 -5.23
N GLU A 127 -16.43 1.11 -5.37
CA GLU A 127 -16.20 2.12 -6.41
C GLU A 127 -14.91 2.90 -6.12
N ARG A 128 -14.81 3.49 -4.93
CA ARG A 128 -13.67 4.34 -4.54
C ARG A 128 -13.43 4.33 -3.03
N LEU A 129 -12.18 4.12 -2.63
CA LEU A 129 -11.72 4.34 -1.26
C LEU A 129 -11.20 5.77 -1.10
N GLY A 130 -11.55 6.42 0.01
CA GLY A 130 -11.01 7.71 0.41
C GLY A 130 -9.67 7.53 1.12
N THR A 131 -8.97 8.63 1.40
CA THR A 131 -7.65 8.62 2.06
C THR A 131 -7.63 7.87 3.40
N TYR A 132 -8.79 7.78 4.08
CA TYR A 132 -8.95 7.06 5.34
C TYR A 132 -9.67 5.71 5.21
N GLY A 133 -10.11 5.35 4.00
CA GLY A 133 -10.72 4.07 3.74
C GLY A 133 -9.72 2.94 3.94
N ILE A 134 -10.11 1.93 4.69
CA ILE A 134 -9.30 0.73 4.92
C ILE A 134 -10.10 -0.48 4.47
N VAL A 135 -9.50 -1.34 3.65
CA VAL A 135 -10.02 -2.67 3.34
C VAL A 135 -8.94 -3.68 3.68
N CYS A 136 -9.23 -4.62 4.57
CA CYS A 136 -8.23 -5.59 5.02
C CYS A 136 -8.77 -7.02 5.18
N ASN A 137 -7.85 -7.99 5.16
CA ASN A 137 -8.09 -9.41 5.48
C ASN A 137 -9.26 -10.04 4.70
N LEU A 138 -9.43 -9.69 3.43
CA LEU A 138 -10.57 -10.07 2.62
C LEU A 138 -10.15 -10.98 1.45
N LYS A 139 -10.90 -12.05 1.24
CA LYS A 139 -10.74 -12.92 0.06
C LYS A 139 -11.94 -12.73 -0.88
N LEU A 140 -11.68 -12.45 -2.16
CA LEU A 140 -12.69 -12.55 -3.21
C LEU A 140 -12.37 -13.74 -4.10
N GLU A 141 -13.28 -14.70 -4.20
CA GLU A 141 -13.08 -15.89 -5.03
C GLU A 141 -14.01 -15.87 -6.24
N ALA A 142 -13.47 -16.25 -7.40
CA ALA A 142 -14.22 -16.36 -8.64
C ALA A 142 -14.98 -15.09 -9.05
N VAL A 143 -14.31 -13.92 -8.99
CA VAL A 143 -14.88 -12.68 -9.52
C VAL A 143 -15.02 -12.77 -11.04
N ASN A 144 -16.08 -12.19 -11.59
CA ASN A 144 -16.27 -12.00 -13.02
C ASN A 144 -16.70 -10.55 -13.27
N VAL A 145 -15.74 -9.70 -13.62
CA VAL A 145 -15.94 -8.26 -13.76
C VAL A 145 -15.76 -7.86 -15.21
N ILE A 146 -16.75 -7.20 -15.78
CA ILE A 146 -16.70 -6.51 -17.07
C ILE A 146 -16.97 -5.03 -16.79
N GLY A 147 -16.02 -4.16 -17.10
CA GLY A 147 -16.12 -2.73 -16.78
C GLY A 147 -15.63 -1.81 -17.89
N TYR A 148 -16.03 -0.54 -17.80
CA TYR A 148 -15.65 0.48 -18.77
C TYR A 148 -14.28 1.10 -18.49
N ALA A 149 -14.04 1.66 -17.31
CA ALA A 149 -12.74 2.21 -16.89
C ALA A 149 -12.44 1.90 -15.42
N ARG A 150 -11.17 1.97 -15.02
CA ARG A 150 -10.67 1.66 -13.66
C ARG A 150 -11.33 0.41 -13.11
N VAL A 151 -11.16 -0.67 -13.86
CA VAL A 151 -11.87 -1.93 -13.63
C VAL A 151 -11.04 -2.83 -12.72
N ALA A 152 -11.68 -3.39 -11.70
CA ALA A 152 -11.02 -4.29 -10.76
C ALA A 152 -11.97 -5.26 -10.09
N GLY A 153 -11.43 -6.34 -9.51
CA GLY A 153 -12.19 -7.22 -8.63
C GLY A 153 -12.58 -6.51 -7.32
N LEU A 154 -11.63 -5.80 -6.69
CA LEU A 154 -11.84 -5.22 -5.36
C LEU A 154 -12.18 -3.72 -5.39
N VAL A 155 -11.30 -2.85 -5.92
CA VAL A 155 -11.51 -1.39 -5.86
C VAL A 155 -11.28 -0.74 -7.22
N GLY A 156 -12.22 0.07 -7.68
CA GLY A 156 -12.02 0.91 -8.88
C GLY A 156 -10.87 1.90 -8.68
N THR A 157 -11.04 2.87 -7.77
CA THR A 157 -9.96 3.81 -7.37
C THR A 157 -9.63 3.76 -5.88
N ASN A 158 -8.35 3.56 -5.54
CA ASN A 158 -7.86 3.54 -4.16
C ASN A 158 -7.10 4.82 -3.78
N TYR A 159 -7.59 5.58 -2.80
CA TYR A 159 -6.78 6.61 -2.10
C TYR A 159 -6.38 6.18 -0.68
N GLY A 160 -6.95 5.08 -0.19
CA GLY A 160 -6.80 4.60 1.18
C GLY A 160 -5.77 3.48 1.30
N THR A 161 -6.02 2.53 2.20
CA THR A 161 -5.16 1.37 2.44
C THR A 161 -5.89 0.07 2.14
N ILE A 162 -5.28 -0.79 1.33
CA ILE A 162 -5.74 -2.15 1.06
C ILE A 162 -4.66 -3.10 1.55
N SER A 163 -4.97 -3.99 2.49
CA SER A 163 -3.98 -4.88 3.08
C SER A 163 -4.46 -6.33 3.28
N ASN A 164 -3.60 -7.32 3.03
CA ASN A 164 -3.95 -8.74 3.21
C ASN A 164 -5.22 -9.15 2.43
N CYS A 165 -5.35 -8.67 1.19
CA CYS A 165 -6.51 -8.95 0.34
C CYS A 165 -6.12 -9.83 -0.85
N HIS A 166 -6.91 -10.87 -1.11
CA HIS A 166 -6.61 -11.86 -2.14
C HIS A 166 -7.81 -12.02 -3.08
N VAL A 167 -7.59 -11.86 -4.38
CA VAL A 167 -8.66 -11.93 -5.38
C VAL A 167 -8.34 -13.00 -6.42
N THR A 168 -9.34 -13.80 -6.78
CA THR A 168 -9.26 -14.73 -7.91
C THR A 168 -10.40 -14.51 -8.89
N GLY A 169 -10.15 -14.76 -10.18
CA GLY A 169 -11.19 -14.71 -11.21
C GLY A 169 -10.78 -14.00 -12.49
N THR A 170 -11.74 -13.37 -13.15
CA THR A 170 -11.56 -12.70 -14.44
C THR A 170 -11.99 -11.25 -14.37
N VAL A 171 -11.12 -10.36 -14.85
CA VAL A 171 -11.36 -8.92 -14.97
C VAL A 171 -11.17 -8.49 -16.42
N ASN A 172 -12.25 -8.00 -17.02
CA ASN A 172 -12.33 -7.54 -18.40
C ASN A 172 -12.52 -6.03 -18.45
N GLY A 173 -11.52 -5.30 -18.94
CA GLY A 173 -11.58 -3.85 -19.09
C GLY A 173 -11.83 -3.44 -20.53
N TYR A 174 -12.68 -2.44 -20.76
CA TYR A 174 -12.87 -1.85 -22.09
C TYR A 174 -11.90 -0.68 -22.34
N LYS A 175 -11.71 0.24 -21.39
CA LYS A 175 -10.96 1.49 -21.60
C LYS A 175 -10.07 1.86 -20.41
N ARG A 176 -9.03 2.66 -20.68
CA ARG A 176 -8.07 3.28 -19.72
C ARG A 176 -7.24 2.30 -18.91
N ASN A 177 -7.82 1.61 -17.94
CA ASN A 177 -7.06 0.81 -16.99
C ASN A 177 -7.88 -0.29 -16.33
N ALA A 178 -7.25 -1.46 -16.18
CA ALA A 178 -7.81 -2.58 -15.45
C ALA A 178 -6.71 -3.27 -14.62
N GLY A 179 -7.05 -3.64 -13.39
CA GLY A 179 -6.20 -4.45 -12.53
C GLY A 179 -6.99 -5.55 -11.88
N GLY A 180 -6.39 -6.71 -11.60
CA GLY A 180 -7.11 -7.80 -10.92
C GLY A 180 -7.67 -7.39 -9.55
N LEU A 181 -6.92 -6.56 -8.81
CA LEU A 181 -7.29 -6.05 -7.49
C LEU A 181 -7.76 -4.59 -7.53
N VAL A 182 -6.99 -3.70 -8.17
CA VAL A 182 -7.26 -2.25 -8.19
C VAL A 182 -7.19 -1.67 -9.60
N GLY A 183 -8.17 -0.87 -10.01
CA GLY A 183 -8.12 -0.17 -11.31
C GLY A 183 -7.03 0.92 -11.31
N GLU A 184 -7.13 1.85 -10.36
CA GLU A 184 -6.20 2.96 -10.17
C GLU A 184 -5.83 3.15 -8.69
N ASN A 185 -4.53 3.13 -8.37
CA ASN A 185 -4.01 3.24 -7.01
C ASN A 185 -3.28 4.56 -6.78
N TRP A 186 -3.76 5.36 -5.84
CA TRP A 186 -3.11 6.55 -5.27
C TRP A 186 -2.69 6.34 -3.81
N GLY A 187 -3.24 5.32 -3.15
CA GLY A 187 -3.00 5.00 -1.76
C GLY A 187 -1.95 3.90 -1.56
N THR A 188 -2.21 3.00 -0.62
CA THR A 188 -1.32 1.88 -0.29
C THR A 188 -2.00 0.55 -0.56
N VAL A 189 -1.27 -0.36 -1.22
CA VAL A 189 -1.65 -1.75 -1.42
C VAL A 189 -0.52 -2.61 -0.85
N GLU A 190 -0.81 -3.40 0.19
CA GLU A 190 0.21 -4.20 0.87
C GLU A 190 -0.22 -5.66 1.11
N ARG A 191 0.69 -6.62 0.92
CA ARG A 191 0.41 -8.05 1.19
C ARG A 191 -0.83 -8.58 0.46
N CYS A 192 -1.05 -8.12 -0.77
CA CYS A 192 -2.20 -8.49 -1.57
C CYS A 192 -1.82 -9.41 -2.73
N SER A 193 -2.80 -10.16 -3.25
CA SER A 193 -2.59 -10.98 -4.44
C SER A 193 -3.75 -10.99 -5.41
N PHE A 194 -3.43 -11.28 -6.67
CA PHE A 194 -4.40 -11.65 -7.68
C PHE A 194 -3.98 -12.93 -8.42
N SER A 195 -4.94 -13.83 -8.66
CA SER A 195 -4.74 -15.02 -9.50
C SER A 195 -5.88 -15.18 -10.50
N GLY A 196 -5.58 -15.26 -11.78
CA GLY A 196 -6.59 -15.40 -12.83
C GLY A 196 -6.25 -14.66 -14.11
N MET A 197 -7.24 -14.00 -14.71
CA MET A 197 -7.09 -13.36 -16.02
C MET A 197 -7.48 -11.88 -15.98
N VAL A 198 -6.65 -11.03 -16.59
CA VAL A 198 -6.92 -9.60 -16.82
C VAL A 198 -6.80 -9.33 -18.31
N SER A 199 -7.90 -9.00 -18.98
CA SER A 199 -7.94 -8.91 -20.44
C SER A 199 -8.70 -7.69 -20.92
N PHE A 200 -8.31 -7.20 -22.10
CA PHE A 200 -9.12 -6.26 -22.84
C PHE A 200 -10.38 -6.94 -23.38
N PHE A 201 -11.53 -6.27 -23.28
CA PHE A 201 -12.79 -6.69 -23.89
C PHE A 201 -13.21 -5.64 -24.92
N GLY A 202 -13.10 -5.97 -26.20
CA GLY A 202 -13.51 -5.09 -27.30
C GLY A 202 -12.86 -5.49 -28.63
N THR A 203 -13.20 -4.81 -29.71
CA THR A 203 -12.51 -4.94 -31.00
C THR A 203 -11.35 -3.96 -31.06
N ALA A 204 -10.16 -4.44 -31.43
CA ALA A 204 -8.99 -3.61 -31.68
C ALA A 204 -9.22 -2.79 -32.97
N GLU A 205 -9.98 -1.70 -32.90
CA GLU A 205 -10.08 -0.73 -33.99
C GLU A 205 -8.84 0.18 -33.97
N GLU A 206 -8.41 0.70 -35.13
CA GLU A 206 -7.15 1.45 -35.26
C GLU A 206 -7.06 2.67 -34.31
N ASP A 207 -8.18 3.34 -34.01
CA ASP A 207 -8.24 4.48 -33.08
C ASP A 207 -8.03 4.07 -31.61
N PHE A 208 -8.29 2.80 -31.24
CA PHE A 208 -8.08 2.27 -29.89
C PHE A 208 -6.59 2.21 -29.51
N LEU A 209 -5.71 2.18 -30.51
CA LEU A 209 -4.26 2.12 -30.35
C LEU A 209 -3.63 3.49 -30.05
N LEU A 210 -4.39 4.57 -30.22
CA LEU A 210 -3.95 5.93 -29.96
C LEU A 210 -4.11 6.32 -28.49
N GLU A 211 -4.88 5.56 -27.69
CA GLU A 211 -5.03 5.76 -26.25
C GLU A 211 -4.15 4.77 -25.45
N SER A 212 -3.47 5.28 -24.42
CA SER A 212 -2.67 4.43 -23.53
C SER A 212 -3.56 3.66 -22.54
N HIS A 213 -3.68 2.36 -22.75
CA HIS A 213 -4.47 1.44 -21.94
C HIS A 213 -3.56 0.62 -21.05
N SER A 214 -3.77 0.72 -19.73
CA SER A 214 -2.87 0.17 -18.72
C SER A 214 -3.50 -1.01 -17.99
N PHE A 215 -3.05 -2.21 -18.29
CA PHE A 215 -3.57 -3.44 -17.71
C PHE A 215 -2.46 -4.11 -16.91
N GLY A 216 -2.71 -4.27 -15.61
CA GLY A 216 -1.80 -4.93 -14.70
C GLY A 216 -2.46 -6.15 -14.08
N GLY A 217 -1.69 -7.19 -13.79
CA GLY A 217 -2.24 -8.35 -13.09
C GLY A 217 -2.86 -8.00 -11.74
N LEU A 218 -2.26 -7.06 -11.00
CA LEU A 218 -2.76 -6.57 -9.73
C LEU A 218 -3.42 -5.20 -9.88
N ILE A 219 -2.72 -4.26 -10.52
CA ILE A 219 -3.12 -2.84 -10.59
C ILE A 219 -3.02 -2.31 -12.02
N GLY A 220 -4.07 -1.69 -12.54
CA GLY A 220 -4.02 -1.07 -13.87
C GLY A 220 -3.04 0.12 -13.91
N THR A 221 -3.24 1.10 -13.04
CA THR A 221 -2.33 2.25 -12.89
C THR A 221 -1.99 2.50 -11.42
N SER A 222 -0.71 2.61 -11.08
CA SER A 222 -0.26 2.92 -9.71
C SER A 222 0.53 4.22 -9.66
N ARG A 223 0.08 5.14 -8.81
CA ARG A 223 0.75 6.36 -8.33
C ARG A 223 1.14 6.27 -6.85
N GLY A 224 0.58 5.30 -6.13
CA GLY A 224 0.81 5.07 -4.71
C GLY A 224 1.88 4.01 -4.42
N LEU A 225 1.84 3.47 -3.20
CA LEU A 225 2.74 2.42 -2.72
C LEU A 225 2.13 1.03 -2.96
N VAL A 226 2.90 0.13 -3.55
CA VAL A 226 2.58 -1.29 -3.71
C VAL A 226 3.71 -2.09 -3.08
N VAL A 227 3.42 -2.85 -2.02
CA VAL A 227 4.47 -3.54 -1.25
C VAL A 227 4.09 -4.97 -0.87
N GLY A 228 5.01 -5.91 -0.98
CA GLY A 228 4.77 -7.28 -0.52
C GLY A 228 3.65 -7.97 -1.29
N CYS A 229 3.43 -7.65 -2.57
CA CYS A 229 2.29 -8.14 -3.35
C CYS A 229 2.71 -9.15 -4.43
N LEU A 230 1.78 -10.02 -4.84
CA LEU A 230 2.07 -11.00 -5.90
C LEU A 230 0.95 -11.20 -6.90
N THR A 231 1.31 -11.69 -8.08
CA THR A 231 0.36 -12.16 -9.09
C THR A 231 0.72 -13.52 -9.69
N ALA A 232 -0.31 -14.32 -9.95
CA ALA A 232 -0.26 -15.53 -10.78
C ALA A 232 -1.30 -15.39 -11.89
N VAL A 233 -0.93 -14.71 -12.97
CA VAL A 233 -1.89 -14.06 -13.86
C VAL A 233 -1.60 -14.31 -15.34
N ASN A 234 -2.68 -14.32 -16.15
CA ASN A 234 -2.61 -14.10 -17.58
C ASN A 234 -3.12 -12.69 -17.92
N VAL A 235 -2.28 -11.86 -18.56
CA VAL A 235 -2.65 -10.52 -19.03
C VAL A 235 -2.66 -10.51 -20.56
N GLU A 236 -3.73 -10.03 -21.22
CA GLU A 236 -3.84 -10.10 -22.69
C GLU A 236 -4.42 -8.85 -23.37
N GLY A 237 -3.87 -8.50 -24.54
CA GLY A 237 -4.55 -7.71 -25.59
C GLY A 237 -4.55 -6.19 -25.43
N VAL A 238 -3.46 -5.58 -24.96
CA VAL A 238 -3.43 -4.21 -24.43
C VAL A 238 -2.18 -3.43 -24.84
N THR A 239 -2.21 -2.09 -24.77
CA THR A 239 -1.05 -1.25 -25.12
C THR A 239 0.00 -1.19 -24.01
N ARG A 240 -0.37 -1.16 -22.72
CA ARG A 240 0.57 -1.30 -21.59
C ARG A 240 0.20 -2.50 -20.74
N ALA A 241 1.01 -3.55 -20.80
CA ALA A 241 0.77 -4.82 -20.11
C ALA A 241 1.86 -5.05 -19.05
N GLY A 242 1.47 -5.23 -17.79
CA GLY A 242 2.39 -5.62 -16.72
C GLY A 242 1.85 -6.81 -15.93
N GLY A 243 2.70 -7.78 -15.60
CA GLY A 243 2.29 -8.90 -14.76
C GLY A 243 1.81 -8.47 -13.37
N LEU A 244 2.33 -7.36 -12.83
CA LEU A 244 1.87 -6.75 -11.58
C LEU A 244 1.14 -5.43 -11.84
N VAL A 245 1.77 -4.48 -12.53
CA VAL A 245 1.23 -3.13 -12.76
C VAL A 245 1.32 -2.72 -14.22
N GLY A 246 0.21 -2.27 -14.81
CA GLY A 246 0.20 -1.82 -16.21
C GLY A 246 1.02 -0.54 -16.42
N ASN A 247 0.75 0.49 -15.60
CA ASN A 247 1.44 1.77 -15.61
C ASN A 247 1.83 2.17 -14.18
N ASN A 248 3.13 2.28 -13.92
CA ASN A 248 3.68 2.66 -12.62
C ASN A 248 4.34 4.05 -12.66
N SER A 249 3.75 5.00 -11.95
CA SER A 249 4.39 6.27 -11.56
C SER A 249 4.57 6.40 -10.04
N GLY A 250 4.21 5.35 -9.29
CA GLY A 250 4.41 5.24 -7.85
C GLY A 250 5.62 4.37 -7.49
N VAL A 251 5.49 3.64 -6.38
CA VAL A 251 6.52 2.76 -5.83
C VAL A 251 6.03 1.32 -5.79
N ILE A 252 6.86 0.41 -6.29
CA ILE A 252 6.69 -1.03 -6.16
C ILE A 252 7.88 -1.58 -5.38
N LYS A 253 7.62 -2.31 -4.28
CA LYS A 253 8.67 -2.93 -3.47
C LYS A 253 8.27 -4.34 -3.05
N ASP A 254 9.23 -5.26 -2.97
CA ASP A 254 8.98 -6.59 -2.44
C ASP A 254 7.80 -7.29 -3.15
N CYS A 255 7.74 -7.17 -4.47
CA CYS A 255 6.64 -7.73 -5.24
C CYS A 255 7.14 -8.74 -6.27
N TYR A 256 6.29 -9.69 -6.66
CA TYR A 256 6.61 -10.52 -7.81
C TYR A 256 5.41 -10.91 -8.65
N SER A 257 5.67 -11.23 -9.91
CA SER A 257 4.66 -11.72 -10.85
C SER A 257 5.07 -13.08 -11.44
N SER A 258 4.07 -13.86 -11.79
CA SER A 258 4.19 -15.14 -12.49
C SER A 258 3.03 -15.33 -13.45
N GLY A 259 3.22 -16.16 -14.48
CA GLY A 259 2.22 -16.44 -15.51
C GLY A 259 2.61 -15.89 -16.88
N LEU A 260 1.64 -15.39 -17.64
CA LEU A 260 1.81 -14.90 -19.02
C LEU A 260 1.42 -13.43 -19.12
N VAL A 261 2.27 -12.63 -19.76
CA VAL A 261 1.98 -11.23 -20.07
C VAL A 261 2.03 -11.03 -21.57
N GLY A 262 0.85 -10.83 -22.15
CA GLY A 262 0.58 -10.57 -23.56
C GLY A 262 0.16 -9.12 -23.81
N GLY A 263 0.78 -8.44 -24.77
CA GLY A 263 0.39 -7.09 -25.16
C GLY A 263 0.91 -6.65 -26.53
N TRP A 264 0.58 -5.43 -26.94
CA TRP A 264 0.86 -4.92 -28.29
C TRP A 264 2.02 -3.91 -28.36
N ASP A 265 2.28 -3.14 -27.30
CA ASP A 265 3.32 -2.10 -27.31
C ASP A 265 4.25 -2.18 -26.10
N GLU A 266 3.84 -1.72 -24.92
CA GLU A 266 4.68 -1.64 -23.71
C GLU A 266 4.41 -2.84 -22.80
N VAL A 267 5.17 -3.93 -22.98
CA VAL A 267 4.91 -5.22 -22.34
C VAL A 267 6.05 -5.59 -21.41
N GLY A 268 5.79 -5.64 -20.11
CA GLY A 268 6.77 -6.02 -19.10
C GLY A 268 6.31 -7.17 -18.22
N GLY A 269 7.22 -8.08 -17.89
CA GLY A 269 6.88 -9.21 -17.02
C GLY A 269 6.35 -8.77 -15.64
N LEU A 270 6.85 -7.65 -15.10
CA LEU A 270 6.32 -7.03 -13.87
C LEU A 270 5.52 -5.75 -14.18
N ILE A 271 6.08 -4.85 -15.01
CA ILE A 271 5.54 -3.50 -15.24
C ILE A 271 5.49 -3.18 -16.73
N GLY A 272 4.34 -2.78 -17.29
CA GLY A 272 4.26 -2.38 -18.70
C GLY A 272 5.01 -1.07 -18.97
N PHE A 273 4.52 0.02 -18.38
CA PHE A 273 5.11 1.35 -18.45
C PHE A 273 5.58 1.82 -17.07
N GLN A 274 6.77 2.41 -17.01
CA GLN A 274 7.32 2.97 -15.79
C GLN A 274 7.77 4.42 -15.94
N SER A 275 7.33 5.27 -15.01
CA SER A 275 7.95 6.56 -14.67
C SER A 275 8.21 6.71 -13.17
N GLY A 276 7.78 5.73 -12.37
CA GLY A 276 8.09 5.59 -10.95
C GLY A 276 9.28 4.68 -10.71
N THR A 277 9.25 3.91 -9.62
CA THR A 277 10.35 3.00 -9.26
C THR A 277 9.91 1.62 -8.81
N VAL A 278 10.84 0.67 -8.97
CA VAL A 278 10.70 -0.70 -8.50
C VAL A 278 11.96 -1.17 -7.76
N TRP A 279 11.75 -1.85 -6.64
CA TRP A 279 12.79 -2.29 -5.72
C TRP A 279 12.54 -3.71 -5.25
N THR A 280 13.62 -4.48 -5.05
CA THR A 280 13.56 -5.80 -4.41
C THR A 280 12.40 -6.66 -4.94
N SER A 281 12.18 -6.62 -6.25
CA SER A 281 11.00 -7.22 -6.90
C SER A 281 11.44 -8.02 -8.11
N TYR A 282 10.65 -9.01 -8.52
CA TYR A 282 11.02 -9.80 -9.69
C TYR A 282 9.84 -10.29 -10.51
N SER A 283 10.09 -10.64 -11.77
CA SER A 283 9.11 -11.31 -12.63
C SER A 283 9.59 -12.68 -13.05
N SER A 284 8.74 -13.68 -12.87
CA SER A 284 8.89 -15.01 -13.48
C SER A 284 7.95 -15.23 -14.67
N CYS A 285 7.27 -14.17 -15.12
CA CYS A 285 6.33 -14.25 -16.24
C CYS A 285 7.04 -14.56 -17.56
N SER A 286 6.37 -15.36 -18.39
CA SER A 286 6.61 -15.34 -19.82
C SER A 286 6.04 -14.08 -20.44
N VAL A 287 6.80 -13.46 -21.35
CA VAL A 287 6.39 -12.23 -22.04
C VAL A 287 6.16 -12.53 -23.50
N ALA A 288 4.94 -12.33 -23.96
CA ALA A 288 4.52 -12.52 -25.34
C ALA A 288 4.12 -11.16 -25.93
N VAL A 289 4.72 -10.78 -27.06
CA VAL A 289 4.42 -9.50 -27.71
C VAL A 289 3.79 -9.67 -29.07
N GLY A 290 2.89 -8.75 -29.42
CA GLY A 290 2.33 -8.63 -30.76
C GLY A 290 3.38 -8.27 -31.82
N ASN A 291 3.07 -8.55 -33.08
CA ASN A 291 3.99 -8.34 -34.22
C ASN A 291 4.00 -6.89 -34.73
N TRP A 292 4.23 -5.89 -33.86
CA TRP A 292 4.47 -4.52 -34.30
C TRP A 292 5.95 -4.18 -34.29
N ALA A 293 6.37 -3.43 -35.30
CA ALA A 293 7.79 -3.15 -35.56
C ALA A 293 8.47 -2.37 -34.42
N ASP A 294 7.70 -1.66 -33.58
CA ASP A 294 8.19 -0.77 -32.53
C ASP A 294 7.76 -1.21 -31.11
N THR A 295 7.31 -2.45 -30.93
CA THR A 295 6.90 -2.98 -29.62
C THR A 295 8.07 -2.92 -28.61
N ARG A 296 7.80 -2.33 -27.45
CA ARG A 296 8.74 -2.17 -26.34
C ARG A 296 8.49 -3.22 -25.27
N ALA A 297 9.24 -4.32 -25.38
CA ALA A 297 9.17 -5.44 -24.47
C ALA A 297 10.32 -5.43 -23.45
N GLY A 298 10.09 -5.98 -22.27
CA GLY A 298 11.14 -6.26 -21.29
C GLY A 298 10.75 -7.34 -20.30
N GLY A 299 11.71 -8.11 -19.80
CA GLY A 299 11.43 -9.17 -18.82
C GLY A 299 10.96 -8.65 -17.46
N LEU A 300 11.43 -7.46 -17.03
CA LEU A 300 10.92 -6.76 -15.85
C LEU A 300 9.98 -5.61 -16.22
N VAL A 301 10.48 -4.64 -17.00
CA VAL A 301 9.76 -3.43 -17.39
C VAL A 301 9.71 -3.32 -18.91
N GLY A 302 8.53 -3.10 -19.50
CA GLY A 302 8.38 -2.95 -20.95
C GLY A 302 9.01 -1.66 -21.49
N TYR A 303 8.57 -0.52 -20.95
CA TYR A 303 9.14 0.79 -21.27
C TYR A 303 9.31 1.66 -20.02
N ASN A 304 10.37 2.46 -20.02
CA ASN A 304 10.68 3.39 -18.94
C ASN A 304 10.92 4.80 -19.47
N ALA A 305 10.02 5.72 -19.12
CA ALA A 305 10.06 7.10 -19.57
C ALA A 305 11.25 7.88 -19.00
N SER A 306 11.76 7.52 -17.83
CA SER A 306 12.91 8.20 -17.22
C SER A 306 14.22 7.95 -17.98
N LEU A 307 14.23 7.01 -18.93
CA LEU A 307 15.38 6.69 -19.78
C LEU A 307 15.27 7.30 -21.20
N SER A 308 14.16 7.97 -21.53
CA SER A 308 13.94 8.56 -22.85
C SER A 308 14.90 9.74 -23.08
N GLY A 309 15.93 9.51 -23.88
CA GLY A 309 17.00 10.48 -24.16
C GLY A 309 18.41 9.87 -24.11
N SER A 310 18.58 8.66 -23.56
CA SER A 310 19.85 7.94 -23.57
C SER A 310 19.85 6.87 -24.67
N SER A 311 20.75 7.00 -25.65
CA SER A 311 21.01 5.92 -26.62
C SER A 311 21.55 4.69 -25.87
N PRO A 312 21.26 3.45 -26.31
CA PRO A 312 21.91 2.25 -25.77
C PRO A 312 23.44 2.34 -25.72
N ALA A 313 24.06 3.08 -26.65
CA ALA A 313 25.50 3.29 -26.72
C ALA A 313 26.03 4.31 -25.66
N ASP A 314 25.18 5.21 -25.18
CA ASP A 314 25.53 6.28 -24.23
C ASP A 314 25.50 5.77 -22.77
N ARG A 315 25.07 4.52 -22.55
CA ARG A 315 24.96 3.89 -21.23
C ARG A 315 26.27 3.25 -20.74
N THR A 316 27.37 3.42 -21.47
CA THR A 316 28.66 2.77 -21.13
C THR A 316 29.70 3.69 -20.50
N GLU A 317 29.52 5.02 -20.47
CA GLU A 317 30.63 5.93 -20.08
C GLU A 317 30.32 7.06 -19.08
N GLU A 318 29.11 7.21 -18.52
CA GLU A 318 28.83 8.30 -17.55
C GLU A 318 28.30 7.79 -16.19
N PRO A 319 29.12 7.79 -15.12
CA PRO A 319 28.72 7.35 -13.77
C PRO A 319 27.77 8.33 -13.05
N SER A 320 27.41 9.45 -13.67
CA SER A 320 26.88 10.63 -12.98
C SER A 320 25.35 10.76 -12.96
N ARG A 321 24.59 9.78 -13.45
CA ARG A 321 23.11 9.77 -13.34
C ARG A 321 22.51 8.39 -13.09
N PRO A 322 22.38 7.92 -11.83
CA PRO A 322 21.59 6.73 -11.55
C PRO A 322 20.25 7.17 -10.95
N PHE A 323 19.30 7.63 -11.77
CA PHE A 323 17.91 7.29 -11.42
C PHE A 323 17.70 5.85 -11.85
N GLN A 324 18.19 4.92 -11.02
CA GLN A 324 18.02 3.50 -11.31
C GLN A 324 16.55 3.16 -11.03
N ALA A 325 15.74 3.21 -12.08
CA ALA A 325 14.31 3.01 -11.97
C ALA A 325 13.93 1.59 -11.51
N ALA A 326 14.86 0.64 -11.60
CA ALA A 326 14.76 -0.70 -11.04
C ALA A 326 16.04 -1.03 -10.28
N THR A 327 15.96 -1.19 -8.96
CA THR A 327 17.13 -1.55 -8.12
C THR A 327 16.89 -2.87 -7.42
N SER A 328 17.92 -3.71 -7.34
CA SER A 328 17.83 -5.05 -6.75
C SER A 328 16.62 -5.82 -7.29
N SER A 329 16.37 -5.75 -8.59
CA SER A 329 15.16 -6.30 -9.21
C SER A 329 15.50 -7.18 -10.40
N TYR A 330 14.80 -8.30 -10.53
CA TYR A 330 15.23 -9.43 -11.35
C TYR A 330 14.12 -9.92 -12.28
N PHE A 331 14.46 -10.62 -13.35
CA PHE A 331 13.44 -11.22 -14.21
C PHE A 331 13.91 -12.52 -14.85
N LEU A 332 12.96 -13.37 -15.24
CA LEU A 332 13.24 -14.65 -15.87
C LEU A 332 13.89 -14.40 -17.23
N SER A 333 15.03 -15.01 -17.47
CA SER A 333 15.76 -14.83 -18.72
C SER A 333 15.00 -15.40 -19.92
N GLU A 334 15.26 -14.83 -21.10
CA GLU A 334 14.65 -15.27 -22.37
C GLU A 334 14.83 -16.77 -22.66
N VAL A 335 15.96 -17.35 -22.28
CA VAL A 335 16.24 -18.79 -22.52
C VAL A 335 15.28 -19.72 -21.77
N ASP A 336 14.65 -19.22 -20.70
CA ASP A 336 13.64 -19.92 -19.92
C ASP A 336 12.22 -19.40 -20.20
N GLY A 337 12.05 -18.65 -21.30
CA GLY A 337 10.76 -18.15 -21.75
C GLY A 337 10.31 -16.83 -21.13
N GLY A 338 11.19 -16.13 -20.41
CA GLY A 338 10.93 -14.77 -19.96
C GLY A 338 11.08 -13.71 -21.05
N GLY A 339 10.85 -12.44 -20.70
CA GLY A 339 10.92 -11.32 -21.65
C GLY A 339 12.34 -10.82 -21.92
N PRO A 340 12.51 -9.96 -22.93
CA PRO A 340 13.83 -9.55 -23.36
C PRO A 340 14.57 -8.67 -22.36
N ASP A 341 15.90 -8.76 -22.37
CA ASP A 341 16.74 -7.87 -21.56
C ASP A 341 16.92 -6.51 -22.26
N ASN A 342 16.21 -5.49 -21.77
CA ASN A 342 16.32 -4.12 -22.25
C ASN A 342 17.17 -3.22 -21.34
N GLY A 343 17.95 -3.82 -20.43
CA GLY A 343 18.81 -3.12 -19.47
C GLY A 343 18.08 -2.58 -18.23
N ILE A 344 16.85 -3.01 -17.97
CA ILE A 344 16.09 -2.64 -16.77
C ILE A 344 15.86 -3.87 -15.89
N GLY A 345 16.59 -3.92 -14.77
CA GLY A 345 16.65 -5.10 -13.91
C GLY A 345 17.74 -6.08 -14.35
N THR A 346 17.80 -7.25 -13.72
CA THR A 346 18.81 -8.27 -14.01
C THR A 346 18.15 -9.58 -14.43
N ALA A 347 18.49 -10.05 -15.63
CA ALA A 347 18.03 -11.35 -16.13
C ALA A 347 18.68 -12.49 -15.34
N LEU A 348 17.86 -13.44 -14.87
CA LEU A 348 18.30 -14.68 -14.24
C LEU A 348 17.62 -15.86 -14.91
N THR A 349 18.38 -16.92 -15.18
CA THR A 349 17.79 -18.22 -15.50
C THR A 349 16.96 -18.73 -14.33
N TYR A 350 16.02 -19.63 -14.59
CA TYR A 350 15.20 -20.24 -13.54
C TYR A 350 16.07 -20.94 -12.48
N ALA A 351 17.15 -21.59 -12.90
CA ALA A 351 18.12 -22.20 -11.98
C ALA A 351 18.85 -21.16 -11.09
N GLN A 352 19.19 -19.99 -11.65
CA GLN A 352 19.75 -18.88 -10.87
C GLN A 352 18.72 -18.26 -9.92
N MET A 353 17.45 -18.21 -10.30
CA MET A 353 16.38 -17.73 -9.42
C MET A 353 16.19 -18.62 -8.17
N GLN A 354 16.67 -19.86 -8.19
CA GLN A 354 16.61 -20.77 -7.03
C GLN A 354 17.80 -20.60 -6.06
N GLN A 355 18.63 -19.57 -6.26
CA GLN A 355 19.85 -19.32 -5.46
C GLN A 355 19.74 -17.97 -4.76
N LYS A 356 19.78 -17.98 -3.43
CA LYS A 356 19.59 -16.80 -2.57
C LYS A 356 20.60 -15.69 -2.88
N GLU A 357 21.83 -16.07 -3.22
CA GLU A 357 22.95 -15.16 -3.49
C GLU A 357 22.72 -14.26 -4.70
N ASN A 358 21.83 -14.67 -5.63
CA ASN A 358 21.49 -13.87 -6.80
C ASN A 358 20.47 -12.75 -6.49
N PHE A 359 19.82 -12.77 -5.32
CA PHE A 359 18.84 -11.76 -4.89
C PHE A 359 19.46 -10.75 -3.92
N THR A 360 20.47 -10.02 -4.39
CA THR A 360 21.10 -8.95 -3.58
C THR A 360 20.06 -7.92 -3.15
N GLY A 361 20.00 -7.61 -1.85
CA GLY A 361 19.12 -6.60 -1.25
C GLY A 361 17.75 -7.13 -0.81
N PHE A 362 17.43 -8.41 -1.06
CA PHE A 362 16.24 -9.05 -0.50
C PHE A 362 16.48 -9.37 0.97
N ASP A 363 15.48 -9.07 1.80
CA ASP A 363 15.42 -9.34 3.23
C ASP A 363 14.73 -10.70 3.45
N PHE A 364 15.53 -11.72 3.76
CA PHE A 364 15.08 -13.11 3.86
C PHE A 364 14.93 -13.56 5.31
N TRP A 365 13.88 -14.34 5.57
CA TRP A 365 13.47 -14.90 6.88
C TRP A 365 14.57 -15.51 7.78
N ASP A 366 15.65 -16.00 7.20
CA ASP A 366 16.73 -16.66 7.92
C ASP A 366 17.99 -15.80 8.11
N ASP A 367 17.98 -14.55 7.65
CA ASP A 367 19.01 -13.55 7.95
C ASP A 367 18.69 -12.84 9.28
N LYS A 368 19.71 -12.47 10.05
CA LYS A 368 19.55 -11.91 11.41
C LYS A 368 20.07 -10.48 11.56
N ASP A 369 20.55 -9.90 10.45
CA ASP A 369 21.34 -8.67 10.45
C ASP A 369 20.54 -7.43 10.01
N ASP A 370 19.24 -7.58 9.76
CA ASP A 370 18.32 -6.55 9.22
C ASP A 370 17.04 -6.32 10.04
N GLY A 371 16.78 -7.13 11.07
CA GLY A 371 15.72 -6.88 12.05
C GLY A 371 14.89 -8.14 12.37
N PRO A 372 13.79 -8.00 13.12
CA PRO A 372 12.85 -9.07 13.44
C PRO A 372 11.72 -9.27 12.39
N ARG A 373 11.77 -8.57 11.25
CA ARG A 373 10.71 -8.56 10.24
C ARG A 373 11.27 -8.80 8.86
N ASP A 374 11.02 -10.00 8.36
CA ASP A 374 11.54 -10.40 7.06
C ASP A 374 10.42 -10.37 6.00
N HIS A 375 10.80 -10.14 4.75
CA HIS A 375 9.84 -9.96 3.65
C HIS A 375 9.80 -11.17 2.71
N TRP A 376 10.94 -11.82 2.54
CA TRP A 376 11.16 -12.91 1.61
C TRP A 376 11.49 -14.23 2.31
N PHE A 377 11.14 -15.33 1.66
CA PHE A 377 11.50 -16.68 2.06
C PHE A 377 11.94 -17.43 0.80
N MET A 378 12.96 -18.27 0.88
CA MET A 378 13.39 -19.09 -0.26
C MET A 378 13.08 -20.58 -0.02
N PRO A 379 11.97 -21.11 -0.59
CA PRO A 379 11.69 -22.53 -0.53
C PRO A 379 12.73 -23.34 -1.32
N THR A 380 12.98 -24.58 -0.91
CA THR A 380 13.90 -25.46 -1.62
C THR A 380 13.44 -25.71 -3.06
N GLY A 381 14.30 -25.41 -4.03
CA GLY A 381 14.01 -25.65 -5.45
C GLY A 381 12.96 -24.69 -6.03
N SER A 382 12.77 -23.51 -5.44
CA SER A 382 11.87 -22.48 -5.98
C SER A 382 12.50 -21.10 -5.88
N PRO A 383 12.08 -20.12 -6.73
CA PRO A 383 12.40 -18.71 -6.54
C PRO A 383 11.93 -18.16 -5.18
N PRO A 384 12.40 -16.97 -4.75
CA PRO A 384 11.93 -16.33 -3.53
C PRO A 384 10.42 -16.13 -3.52
N VAL A 385 9.79 -16.31 -2.37
CA VAL A 385 8.36 -16.11 -2.18
C VAL A 385 8.15 -15.22 -0.98
N LEU A 386 6.98 -14.60 -0.88
CA LEU A 386 6.70 -13.70 0.23
C LEU A 386 6.45 -14.49 1.50
N VAL A 387 6.97 -14.03 2.64
CA VAL A 387 6.90 -14.76 3.93
C VAL A 387 5.46 -15.12 4.33
N TRP A 388 4.50 -14.31 3.93
CA TRP A 388 3.08 -14.49 4.24
C TRP A 388 2.42 -15.60 3.42
N GLN A 389 3.09 -16.17 2.41
CA GLN A 389 2.62 -17.31 1.63
C GLN A 389 2.84 -18.63 2.39
N THR A 390 2.18 -18.75 3.53
CA THR A 390 2.34 -19.86 4.50
C THR A 390 2.20 -21.25 3.89
N ASP A 391 1.34 -21.43 2.88
CA ASP A 391 1.19 -22.70 2.15
C ASP A 391 2.48 -23.14 1.42
N MET A 392 3.33 -22.19 1.02
CA MET A 392 4.59 -22.47 0.34
C MET A 392 5.79 -22.40 1.27
N THR A 393 5.77 -21.50 2.27
CA THR A 393 6.89 -21.32 3.20
C THR A 393 6.87 -22.34 4.34
N GLY A 394 5.71 -22.95 4.62
CA GLY A 394 5.51 -23.81 5.80
C GLY A 394 5.59 -23.05 7.12
N LEU A 395 5.63 -21.72 7.09
CA LEU A 395 5.60 -20.88 8.27
C LEU A 395 4.17 -20.75 8.81
N VAL A 396 4.05 -20.39 10.08
CA VAL A 396 2.78 -20.12 10.75
C VAL A 396 2.78 -18.66 11.17
N ALA A 397 1.65 -17.97 10.96
CA ALA A 397 1.48 -16.60 11.41
C ALA A 397 1.55 -16.55 12.94
N VAL A 398 2.31 -15.61 13.48
CA VAL A 398 2.39 -15.36 14.92
C VAL A 398 1.17 -14.52 15.33
N PRO A 399 0.31 -15.01 16.24
CA PRO A 399 -0.81 -14.23 16.75
C PRO A 399 -0.39 -12.85 17.26
N GLN A 400 -1.19 -11.83 16.97
CA GLN A 400 -0.95 -10.46 17.46
C GLN A 400 -1.22 -10.40 18.97
N VAL A 401 -0.17 -10.11 19.74
CA VAL A 401 -0.22 -10.10 21.22
C VAL A 401 0.13 -8.73 21.84
N LYS A 402 0.33 -7.70 21.03
CA LYS A 402 0.64 -6.35 21.51
C LYS A 402 -0.46 -5.83 22.45
N GLY A 403 -0.05 -5.30 23.60
CA GLY A 403 -0.96 -4.79 24.64
C GLY A 403 -1.59 -5.86 25.54
N MET A 404 -1.29 -7.15 25.34
CA MET A 404 -1.76 -8.22 26.21
C MET A 404 -0.89 -8.39 27.45
N THR A 405 -1.44 -9.03 28.49
CA THR A 405 -0.62 -9.54 29.61
C THR A 405 0.20 -10.75 29.16
N ILE A 406 1.24 -11.09 29.93
CA ILE A 406 2.08 -12.27 29.67
C ILE A 406 1.24 -13.56 29.57
N ASP A 407 0.26 -13.74 30.47
CA ASP A 407 -0.55 -14.96 30.49
C ASP A 407 -1.52 -15.05 29.32
N GLN A 408 -2.12 -13.92 28.92
CA GLN A 408 -2.97 -13.84 27.73
C GLN A 408 -2.16 -14.15 26.46
N ALA A 409 -1.00 -13.52 26.30
CA ALA A 409 -0.12 -13.72 25.16
C ALA A 409 0.40 -15.17 25.11
N ARG A 410 0.84 -15.71 26.25
CA ARG A 410 1.31 -17.11 26.34
C ARG A 410 0.21 -18.09 25.94
N GLY A 411 -1.00 -17.94 26.50
CA GLY A 411 -2.12 -18.81 26.17
C GLY A 411 -2.46 -18.79 24.68
N LEU A 412 -2.46 -17.61 24.06
CA LEU A 412 -2.74 -17.45 22.63
C LEU A 412 -1.64 -18.09 21.75
N LEU A 413 -0.37 -17.86 22.08
CA LEU A 413 0.77 -18.39 21.32
C LEU A 413 0.93 -19.91 21.48
N GLU A 414 0.73 -20.44 22.69
CA GLU A 414 0.79 -21.89 22.94
C GLU A 414 -0.38 -22.61 22.26
N THR A 415 -1.56 -21.99 22.20
CA THR A 415 -2.71 -22.50 21.42
C THR A 415 -2.38 -22.54 19.92
N ALA A 416 -1.62 -21.56 19.43
CA ALA A 416 -1.09 -21.56 18.06
C ALA A 416 0.10 -22.52 17.86
N GLY A 417 0.49 -23.28 18.89
CA GLY A 417 1.51 -24.32 18.82
C GLY A 417 2.94 -23.81 18.99
N PHE A 418 3.14 -22.60 19.49
CA PHE A 418 4.48 -22.03 19.74
C PHE A 418 4.97 -22.28 21.16
N SER A 419 6.30 -22.31 21.32
CA SER A 419 6.92 -22.25 22.64
C SER A 419 7.27 -20.81 23.00
N VAL A 420 6.94 -20.38 24.22
CA VAL A 420 7.04 -18.97 24.60
C VAL A 420 8.18 -18.75 25.59
N SER A 421 9.02 -17.76 25.32
CA SER A 421 10.00 -17.22 26.26
C SER A 421 9.82 -15.72 26.45
N ILE A 422 10.51 -15.14 27.43
CA ILE A 422 10.55 -13.69 27.61
C ILE A 422 11.90 -13.19 27.09
N ASP A 423 11.86 -12.16 26.27
CA ASP A 423 13.06 -11.45 25.87
C ASP A 423 13.67 -10.76 27.13
N PRO A 424 14.95 -11.04 27.45
CA PRO A 424 15.55 -10.51 28.68
C PRO A 424 15.82 -9.01 28.62
N GLN A 425 15.86 -8.41 27.42
CA GLN A 425 16.10 -6.99 27.26
C GLN A 425 14.80 -6.21 27.39
N GLY A 426 13.72 -6.62 26.73
CA GLY A 426 12.48 -5.82 26.60
C GLY A 426 12.72 -4.47 25.91
N ASP A 427 11.70 -3.62 25.86
CA ASP A 427 11.81 -2.26 25.29
C ASP A 427 10.89 -1.30 26.05
N TYR A 428 11.03 0.00 25.78
CA TYR A 428 10.18 1.06 26.30
C TYR A 428 9.04 1.35 25.32
N ASP A 429 7.93 1.86 25.85
CA ASP A 429 6.80 2.32 25.05
C ASP A 429 6.05 3.40 25.81
N ARG A 430 5.65 4.44 25.08
CA ARG A 430 5.00 5.62 25.66
C ARG A 430 3.58 5.35 26.15
N ALA A 431 2.89 4.37 25.56
CA ALA A 431 1.47 4.10 25.82
C ALA A 431 1.23 2.77 26.56
N ILE A 432 2.12 1.79 26.40
CA ILE A 432 1.94 0.45 26.98
C ILE A 432 2.59 0.37 28.38
N PRO A 433 1.83 0.04 29.44
CA PRO A 433 2.36 -0.04 30.80
C PRO A 433 3.45 -1.12 30.99
N PRO A 434 4.33 -0.97 32.00
CA PRO A 434 5.34 -1.98 32.32
C PRO A 434 4.74 -3.38 32.51
N GLY A 435 5.40 -4.41 31.96
CA GLY A 435 5.00 -5.81 32.09
C GLY A 435 3.99 -6.32 31.06
N TYR A 436 3.46 -5.45 30.20
CA TYR A 436 2.63 -5.82 29.05
C TYR A 436 3.48 -6.09 27.81
N VAL A 437 2.94 -6.84 26.85
CA VAL A 437 3.66 -7.25 25.64
C VAL A 437 3.69 -6.11 24.60
N LEU A 438 4.87 -5.78 24.10
CA LEU A 438 5.07 -4.83 22.98
C LEU A 438 5.02 -5.52 21.62
N GLY A 439 5.48 -6.77 21.58
CA GLY A 439 5.57 -7.56 20.37
C GLY A 439 6.28 -8.87 20.64
N THR A 440 6.64 -9.53 19.55
CA THR A 440 7.31 -10.82 19.58
C THR A 440 8.57 -10.81 18.72
N SER A 441 9.52 -11.67 19.04
CA SER A 441 10.62 -12.02 18.16
C SER A 441 10.59 -13.54 17.91
N PRO A 442 10.46 -13.99 16.64
CA PRO A 442 10.12 -13.19 15.46
C PRO A 442 8.70 -12.55 15.54
N ALA A 443 8.46 -11.50 14.73
CA ALA A 443 7.28 -10.64 14.89
C ALA A 443 6.03 -11.06 14.10
N GLN A 444 6.19 -11.72 12.94
CA GLN A 444 5.08 -11.93 11.99
C GLN A 444 4.81 -13.40 11.69
N PHE A 445 5.86 -14.15 11.38
CA PHE A 445 5.76 -15.57 11.06
C PHE A 445 6.75 -16.35 11.93
N ALA A 446 6.63 -17.67 11.97
CA ALA A 446 7.62 -18.52 12.62
C ALA A 446 7.49 -19.94 12.11
N LYS A 447 8.55 -20.73 12.28
CA LYS A 447 8.46 -22.18 12.05
C LYS A 447 7.45 -22.81 13.01
N PRO A 448 6.71 -23.85 12.58
CA PRO A 448 5.85 -24.63 13.47
C PRO A 448 6.63 -25.12 14.70
N ALA A 449 6.02 -25.08 15.89
CA ALA A 449 6.68 -25.37 17.16
C ALA A 449 7.92 -24.50 17.46
N GLY A 450 8.08 -23.39 16.76
CA GLY A 450 9.16 -22.43 16.95
C GLY A 450 9.10 -21.76 18.33
N LYS A 451 10.23 -21.17 18.72
CA LYS A 451 10.34 -20.36 19.93
C LYS A 451 10.01 -18.91 19.61
N ILE A 452 9.06 -18.34 20.35
CA ILE A 452 8.67 -16.94 20.29
C ILE A 452 9.08 -16.25 21.58
N ALA A 453 9.88 -15.20 21.49
CA ALA A 453 10.21 -14.34 22.62
C ALA A 453 9.21 -13.18 22.72
N LEU A 454 8.59 -13.02 23.89
CA LEU A 454 7.77 -11.84 24.20
C LEU A 454 8.68 -10.66 24.54
N ILE A 455 8.56 -9.57 23.81
CA ILE A 455 9.21 -8.29 24.11
C ILE A 455 8.29 -7.55 25.07
N LEU A 456 8.73 -7.33 26.31
CA LEU A 456 7.92 -6.66 27.33
C LEU A 456 8.19 -5.16 27.38
N SER A 457 7.13 -4.41 27.68
CA SER A 457 7.21 -2.99 27.97
C SER A 457 7.87 -2.77 29.32
N LYS A 458 8.78 -1.80 29.37
CA LYS A 458 9.31 -1.18 30.59
C LYS A 458 8.54 0.09 30.98
N GLY A 459 7.49 0.44 30.22
CA GLY A 459 6.77 1.70 30.32
C GLY A 459 7.50 2.85 29.61
N PRO A 460 7.11 4.10 29.89
CA PRO A 460 7.80 5.29 29.39
C PRO A 460 9.26 5.33 29.83
N TYR A 461 10.15 5.81 28.96
CA TYR A 461 11.57 5.91 29.27
C TYR A 461 11.86 7.07 30.24
N ASP A 462 12.58 6.80 31.33
CA ASP A 462 13.05 7.82 32.27
C ASP A 462 14.46 8.31 31.89
N TRP A 463 14.54 9.50 31.30
CA TRP A 463 15.81 10.11 30.87
C TRP A 463 16.79 10.38 32.02
N SER A 464 16.34 10.47 33.27
CA SER A 464 17.25 10.64 34.41
C SER A 464 18.12 9.41 34.67
N THR A 465 17.71 8.25 34.14
CA THR A 465 18.45 6.98 34.23
C THR A 465 19.41 6.75 33.06
N ASN A 466 19.45 7.66 32.08
CA ASN A 466 20.30 7.53 30.92
C ASN A 466 21.81 7.54 31.31
N PRO A 467 22.67 6.72 30.68
CA PRO A 467 24.11 6.76 30.93
C PRO A 467 24.78 8.10 30.60
N GLY A 468 24.20 8.89 29.71
CA GLY A 468 24.57 10.28 29.43
C GLY A 468 23.76 11.29 30.24
N ASP A 469 24.25 12.53 30.33
CA ASP A 469 23.55 13.65 30.97
C ASP A 469 23.11 14.74 29.97
N GLY A 470 23.20 14.44 28.67
CA GLY A 470 22.80 15.32 27.59
C GLY A 470 23.77 16.47 27.33
N THR A 471 24.92 16.51 28.00
CA THR A 471 26.02 17.44 27.68
C THR A 471 26.83 16.94 26.49
N SER A 472 27.59 17.81 25.83
CA SER A 472 28.44 17.42 24.69
C SER A 472 29.55 16.43 25.05
N GLN A 473 29.97 16.39 26.33
CA GLN A 473 30.97 15.44 26.83
C GLN A 473 30.35 14.09 27.20
N ARG A 474 29.06 14.07 27.56
CA ARG A 474 28.32 12.88 27.96
C ARG A 474 26.92 12.90 27.32
N PRO A 475 26.85 12.79 25.97
CA PRO A 475 25.58 12.81 25.27
C PRO A 475 24.69 11.67 25.75
N TYR A 476 23.39 11.92 25.76
CA TYR A 476 22.41 10.88 26.03
C TYR A 476 22.54 9.74 25.01
N GLN A 477 22.54 8.50 25.49
CA GLN A 477 22.68 7.32 24.65
C GLN A 477 21.31 6.78 24.25
N ILE A 478 21.14 6.45 22.98
CA ILE A 478 19.93 5.85 22.43
C ILE A 478 20.31 4.50 21.80
N SER A 479 19.62 3.44 22.20
CA SER A 479 19.92 2.06 21.81
C SER A 479 18.68 1.24 21.44
N THR A 480 17.48 1.78 21.68
CA THR A 480 16.23 1.06 21.49
C THR A 480 15.17 1.95 20.84
N PRO A 481 14.19 1.36 20.14
CA PRO A 481 13.07 2.09 19.56
C PRO A 481 12.28 2.91 20.59
N GLY A 482 12.03 2.33 21.76
CA GLY A 482 11.32 2.98 22.87
C GLY A 482 12.03 4.22 23.41
N GLN A 483 13.37 4.20 23.48
CA GLN A 483 14.15 5.38 23.87
C GLN A 483 14.05 6.48 22.84
N LEU A 484 14.21 6.15 21.55
CA LEU A 484 14.15 7.14 20.47
C LEU A 484 12.78 7.82 20.41
N GLU A 485 11.70 7.04 20.42
CA GLU A 485 10.35 7.59 20.33
C GLU A 485 9.96 8.42 21.55
N SER A 486 10.53 8.16 22.73
CA SER A 486 10.21 8.91 23.95
C SER A 486 10.50 10.41 23.80
N LEU A 487 11.42 10.79 22.90
CA LEU A 487 11.74 12.20 22.62
C LEU A 487 10.51 13.02 22.18
N LEU A 488 9.48 12.38 21.62
CA LEU A 488 8.20 13.02 21.29
C LEU A 488 7.56 13.74 22.49
N ASP A 489 7.72 13.20 23.69
CA ASP A 489 7.15 13.74 24.94
C ASP A 489 8.09 14.70 25.68
N HIS A 490 9.31 14.89 25.17
CA HIS A 490 10.39 15.58 25.88
C HIS A 490 10.99 16.75 25.09
N PRO A 491 10.19 17.78 24.72
CA PRO A 491 10.68 18.95 24.01
C PRO A 491 11.72 19.75 24.81
N GLU A 492 11.74 19.63 26.13
CA GLU A 492 12.76 20.20 27.01
C GLU A 492 14.17 19.60 26.82
N LEU A 493 14.28 18.48 26.11
CA LEU A 493 15.56 17.84 25.79
C LEU A 493 16.07 18.21 24.39
N TYR A 494 15.32 18.98 23.60
CA TYR A 494 15.69 19.32 22.22
C TYR A 494 16.90 20.26 22.09
N ASP A 495 17.41 20.80 23.20
CA ASP A 495 18.67 21.54 23.28
C ASP A 495 19.87 20.66 23.71
N ARG A 496 19.68 19.35 23.88
CA ARG A 496 20.67 18.40 24.41
C ARG A 496 21.38 17.59 23.32
N HIS A 497 22.44 16.91 23.72
CA HIS A 497 23.27 16.09 22.85
C HIS A 497 22.92 14.60 22.99
N PHE A 498 22.77 13.91 21.87
CA PHE A 498 22.38 12.51 21.74
C PHE A 498 23.38 11.75 20.86
N ILE A 499 23.59 10.47 21.19
CA ILE A 499 24.39 9.55 20.39
C ILE A 499 23.70 8.18 20.31
N GLN A 500 23.65 7.62 19.10
CA GLN A 500 23.17 6.26 18.89
C GLN A 500 24.25 5.23 19.22
N THR A 501 23.84 4.12 19.85
CA THR A 501 24.75 3.08 20.38
C THR A 501 24.42 1.66 19.91
N ALA A 502 23.34 1.50 19.13
CA ALA A 502 22.91 0.26 18.50
C ALA A 502 22.07 0.58 17.27
N ASP A 503 21.91 -0.37 16.34
CA ASP A 503 20.88 -0.29 15.30
C ASP A 503 19.49 -0.28 15.95
N ILE A 504 18.57 0.52 15.41
CA ILE A 504 17.22 0.72 15.95
C ILE A 504 16.20 0.32 14.89
N ASP A 505 15.46 -0.75 15.12
CA ASP A 505 14.33 -1.13 14.27
C ASP A 505 13.02 -0.50 14.74
N MET A 506 12.52 0.45 13.97
CA MET A 506 11.26 1.15 14.22
C MET A 506 10.06 0.44 13.58
N ALA A 507 10.27 -0.68 12.88
CA ALA A 507 9.21 -1.34 12.14
C ALA A 507 8.10 -1.86 13.06
N GLY A 508 6.85 -1.52 12.72
CA GLY A 508 5.67 -1.88 13.52
C GLY A 508 5.23 -0.81 14.49
N ARG A 509 6.02 0.25 14.64
CA ARG A 509 5.59 1.50 15.23
C ARG A 509 5.09 2.40 14.09
N GLN A 510 3.97 3.08 14.30
CA GLN A 510 3.41 4.04 13.34
C GLN A 510 3.26 5.39 14.03
N TYR A 511 3.70 6.43 13.34
CA TYR A 511 3.68 7.78 13.84
C TYR A 511 2.86 8.68 12.93
N SER A 512 2.13 9.63 13.51
CA SER A 512 1.39 10.64 12.75
C SER A 512 2.11 11.98 12.65
N THR A 513 3.30 12.09 13.26
CA THR A 513 4.14 13.29 13.34
C THR A 513 5.60 12.90 13.17
N ALA A 514 6.50 13.88 13.00
CA ALA A 514 7.94 13.65 13.17
C ALA A 514 8.25 13.14 14.59
N LEU A 515 9.32 12.36 14.77
CA LEU A 515 9.71 11.82 16.09
C LEU A 515 10.33 12.89 16.99
N ILE A 516 11.15 13.77 16.41
CA ILE A 516 11.88 14.79 17.16
C ILE A 516 11.48 16.14 16.60
N ALA A 517 11.18 17.11 17.47
CA ALA A 517 10.73 18.45 17.09
C ALA A 517 9.53 18.44 16.11
N PRO A 518 8.42 17.73 16.42
CA PRO A 518 7.23 17.75 15.57
C PRO A 518 6.54 19.11 15.59
N ASP A 519 5.80 19.40 14.52
CA ASP A 519 4.81 20.46 14.55
C ASP A 519 3.64 20.06 15.48
N THR A 520 3.20 21.00 16.32
CA THR A 520 2.21 20.74 17.36
C THR A 520 0.81 21.18 16.94
N ASN A 521 0.66 22.03 15.93
CA ASN A 521 -0.65 22.54 15.50
C ASN A 521 -0.75 22.80 13.98
N ASP A 522 -1.37 21.86 13.28
CA ASP A 522 -1.48 21.83 11.80
C ASP A 522 -2.46 22.85 11.22
N LEU A 523 -3.28 23.45 12.08
CA LEU A 523 -4.24 24.47 11.67
C LEU A 523 -3.64 25.88 11.73
N ALA A 524 -2.51 26.04 12.44
CA ALA A 524 -1.82 27.31 12.54
C ALA A 524 -0.78 27.46 11.41
N PRO A 525 -0.61 28.66 10.85
CA PRO A 525 0.40 28.89 9.82
C PRO A 525 1.82 28.81 10.41
N GLY A 526 2.69 28.03 9.77
CA GLY A 526 4.09 27.87 10.16
C GLY A 526 4.29 26.92 11.34
N PHE A 527 5.54 26.59 11.64
CA PHE A 527 5.90 25.62 12.67
C PHE A 527 5.56 26.13 14.09
N GLN A 528 4.78 25.36 14.84
CA GLN A 528 4.38 25.68 16.22
C GLN A 528 5.10 24.85 17.29
N GLY A 529 5.95 23.91 16.88
CA GLY A 529 6.74 23.08 17.80
C GLY A 529 7.97 23.79 18.38
N THR A 530 8.73 23.05 19.19
CA THR A 530 10.06 23.46 19.64
C THR A 530 11.11 22.94 18.66
N PRO A 531 11.89 23.80 17.99
CA PRO A 531 12.94 23.35 17.07
C PRO A 531 14.03 22.57 17.80
N PHE A 532 14.62 21.57 17.13
CA PHE A 532 15.78 20.85 17.64
C PHE A 532 17.02 21.75 17.57
N ALA A 533 17.60 22.08 18.73
CA ALA A 533 18.77 22.97 18.87
C ALA A 533 20.01 22.27 19.42
N GLY A 534 19.90 21.00 19.78
CA GLY A 534 20.99 20.17 20.29
C GLY A 534 21.78 19.45 19.19
N SER A 535 22.41 18.31 19.52
CA SER A 535 23.07 17.47 18.52
C SER A 535 22.58 16.04 18.55
N PHE A 536 22.39 15.41 17.39
CA PHE A 536 22.11 13.98 17.26
C PHE A 536 23.18 13.33 16.40
N ASP A 537 23.95 12.43 17.00
CA ASP A 537 24.99 11.68 16.34
C ASP A 537 24.54 10.23 16.13
N GLY A 538 24.23 9.86 14.88
CA GLY A 538 23.84 8.47 14.55
C GLY A 538 24.99 7.47 14.68
N ASN A 539 26.24 7.95 14.82
CA ASN A 539 27.41 7.14 15.12
C ASN A 539 27.64 5.95 14.16
N GLY A 540 27.10 6.03 12.94
CA GLY A 540 27.17 4.97 11.93
C GLY A 540 26.18 3.82 12.11
N PHE A 541 25.34 3.85 13.15
CA PHE A 541 24.24 2.91 13.33
C PHE A 541 23.03 3.29 12.47
N LYS A 542 22.17 2.30 12.23
CA LYS A 542 20.99 2.37 11.37
C LYS A 542 19.74 2.64 12.20
N ILE A 543 18.83 3.44 11.66
CA ILE A 543 17.43 3.47 12.07
C ILE A 543 16.62 2.89 10.92
N ILE A 544 15.99 1.74 11.16
CA ILE A 544 15.36 0.90 10.15
C ILE A 544 13.84 1.03 10.26
N GLY A 545 13.13 1.12 9.13
CA GLY A 545 11.68 0.94 9.09
C GLY A 545 10.85 2.05 9.76
N LEU A 546 11.40 3.26 9.88
CA LEU A 546 10.66 4.42 10.41
C LEU A 546 9.45 4.72 9.52
N ALA A 547 8.22 4.56 10.03
CA ALA A 547 6.99 4.85 9.29
C ALA A 547 6.21 6.01 9.91
N ILE A 548 6.14 7.13 9.20
CA ILE A 548 5.34 8.31 9.52
C ILE A 548 4.22 8.45 8.48
N ARG A 549 2.96 8.41 8.91
CA ARG A 549 1.77 8.63 8.07
C ARG A 549 0.82 9.59 8.76
N THR A 550 0.54 10.74 8.13
CA THR A 550 -0.30 11.78 8.74
C THR A 550 -1.58 12.09 7.96
N ARG A 551 -2.47 12.86 8.61
CA ARG A 551 -3.81 13.28 8.13
C ARG A 551 -3.97 14.81 7.99
N ALA A 552 -2.91 15.57 8.27
CA ALA A 552 -2.84 17.03 8.10
C ALA A 552 -1.49 17.66 8.50
N ARG A 553 -0.54 16.91 9.09
CA ARG A 553 0.67 17.51 9.69
C ARG A 553 1.69 17.97 8.66
N THR A 554 2.34 19.09 8.94
CA THR A 554 3.50 19.58 8.18
C THR A 554 4.80 19.27 8.92
N HIS A 555 5.96 19.50 8.29
CA HIS A 555 7.28 19.28 8.89
C HIS A 555 7.50 17.82 9.29
N LEU A 556 7.54 16.94 8.28
CA LEU A 556 7.62 15.49 8.46
C LEU A 556 9.03 14.97 8.17
N GLY A 557 9.50 14.09 9.04
CA GLY A 557 10.78 13.37 8.95
C GLY A 557 11.14 12.75 10.29
N ALA A 558 12.33 12.14 10.42
CA ALA A 558 12.84 11.78 11.75
C ALA A 558 12.86 13.02 12.67
N PHE A 559 13.21 14.17 12.10
CA PHE A 559 13.10 15.49 12.71
C PHE A 559 12.03 16.33 12.01
N GLY A 560 11.21 17.08 12.74
CA GLY A 560 10.26 18.00 12.13
C GLY A 560 10.96 19.29 11.72
N PHE A 561 11.50 20.02 12.70
CA PHE A 561 12.29 21.24 12.46
C PHE A 561 13.63 21.17 13.20
N ILE A 562 14.74 21.25 12.46
CA ILE A 562 16.09 21.46 13.02
C ILE A 562 16.40 22.95 13.06
N GLY A 563 16.54 23.49 14.28
CA GLY A 563 16.85 24.90 14.54
C GLY A 563 18.29 25.28 14.14
N LYS A 564 18.59 26.57 14.14
CA LYS A 564 19.89 27.13 13.69
C LYS A 564 21.13 26.54 14.40
N ASP A 565 20.97 26.16 15.66
CA ASP A 565 22.04 25.59 16.49
C ASP A 565 22.05 24.05 16.45
N GLY A 566 21.03 23.45 15.83
CA GLY A 566 20.85 22.01 15.73
C GLY A 566 21.86 21.34 14.80
N ILE A 567 22.40 20.19 15.22
CA ILE A 567 23.40 19.42 14.47
C ILE A 567 22.96 17.97 14.35
N ILE A 568 22.76 17.48 13.13
CA ILE A 568 22.53 16.05 12.85
C ILE A 568 23.73 15.51 12.10
N ILE A 569 24.37 14.46 12.64
CA ILE A 569 25.60 13.93 12.07
C ILE A 569 25.60 12.41 12.04
N ARG A 570 26.13 11.80 10.97
CA ARG A 570 26.30 10.33 10.82
C ARG A 570 25.01 9.52 11.06
N LEU A 571 23.86 10.11 10.75
CA LEU A 571 22.56 9.43 10.83
C LEU A 571 22.36 8.55 9.59
N CYS A 572 22.09 7.26 9.79
CA CYS A 572 21.71 6.34 8.72
C CYS A 572 20.25 5.92 8.87
N LEU A 573 19.39 6.35 7.94
CA LEU A 573 18.00 5.91 7.84
C LEU A 573 17.90 4.84 6.76
N ILE A 574 17.30 3.70 7.08
CA ILE A 574 17.03 2.63 6.12
C ILE A 574 15.53 2.38 6.08
N ASN A 575 14.95 2.34 4.88
CA ASN A 575 13.54 2.00 4.67
C ASN A 575 12.57 2.93 5.44
N ALA A 576 12.92 4.22 5.54
CA ALA A 576 12.07 5.22 6.18
C ALA A 576 10.90 5.62 5.25
N LEU A 577 9.65 5.44 5.68
CA LEU A 577 8.44 5.77 4.94
C LEU A 577 7.76 7.00 5.53
N ILE A 578 7.77 8.12 4.80
CA ILE A 578 7.12 9.38 5.16
C ILE A 578 5.97 9.64 4.20
N ILE A 579 4.74 9.53 4.67
CA ILE A 579 3.52 9.75 3.88
C ILE A 579 2.73 10.93 4.45
N GLY A 580 2.61 11.96 3.63
CA GLY A 580 1.79 13.13 3.85
C GLY A 580 0.46 13.03 3.11
N ASP A 581 -0.46 13.90 3.48
CA ASP A 581 -1.70 14.15 2.76
C ASP A 581 -1.64 15.47 1.97
N TYR A 582 -2.77 15.91 1.42
CA TYR A 582 -2.88 17.11 0.59
C TYR A 582 -2.68 18.43 1.36
N LEU A 583 -2.55 18.37 2.70
CA LEU A 583 -2.21 19.51 3.57
C LEU A 583 -0.77 19.46 4.06
N SER A 584 -0.06 18.34 3.83
CA SER A 584 1.28 18.13 4.32
C SER A 584 2.30 18.90 3.47
N ASP A 585 3.13 19.71 4.12
CA ASP A 585 4.23 20.46 3.53
C ASP A 585 5.50 20.24 4.35
N TYR A 586 6.68 20.51 3.77
CA TYR A 586 8.00 20.30 4.40
C TYR A 586 8.23 18.85 4.81
N MET A 587 8.58 17.98 3.86
CA MET A 587 8.74 16.56 4.08
C MET A 587 10.11 16.06 3.63
N GLY A 588 10.79 15.32 4.49
CA GLY A 588 12.05 14.63 4.18
C GLY A 588 12.29 13.46 5.10
N THR A 589 13.10 12.48 4.69
CA THR A 589 13.38 11.32 5.57
C THR A 589 14.12 11.73 6.85
N VAL A 590 15.12 12.60 6.73
CA VAL A 590 15.85 13.15 7.88
C VAL A 590 15.05 14.27 8.53
N ALA A 591 14.63 15.26 7.76
CA ALA A 591 13.99 16.45 8.32
C ALA A 591 12.87 17.02 7.45
N GLY A 592 11.82 17.55 8.08
CA GLY A 592 10.87 18.42 7.40
C GLY A 592 11.51 19.74 6.98
N CYS A 593 12.07 20.47 7.95
CA CYS A 593 12.83 21.70 7.73
C CYS A 593 14.18 21.68 8.46
N ASN A 594 15.21 22.22 7.82
CA ASN A 594 16.54 22.40 8.40
C ASN A 594 16.99 23.85 8.34
N SER A 595 17.28 24.46 9.50
CA SER A 595 18.01 25.73 9.63
C SER A 595 19.41 25.56 10.24
N GLY A 596 19.74 24.35 10.70
CA GLY A 596 21.01 24.01 11.37
C GLY A 596 21.99 23.32 10.44
N THR A 597 22.71 22.31 10.96
CA THR A 597 23.70 21.53 10.20
C THR A 597 23.28 20.07 10.10
N ILE A 598 23.27 19.54 8.88
CA ILE A 598 23.13 18.10 8.60
C ILE A 598 24.40 17.63 7.88
N GLU A 599 25.15 16.72 8.48
CA GLU A 599 26.44 16.26 7.96
C GLU A 599 26.56 14.73 7.93
N SER A 600 27.12 14.17 6.86
CA SER A 600 27.39 12.73 6.75
C SER A 600 26.17 11.84 7.00
N CYS A 601 24.97 12.32 6.68
CA CYS A 601 23.73 11.57 6.86
C CYS A 601 23.39 10.79 5.59
N VAL A 602 22.93 9.56 5.75
CA VAL A 602 22.58 8.65 4.66
C VAL A 602 21.13 8.21 4.82
N SER A 603 20.34 8.34 3.77
CA SER A 603 19.02 7.70 3.70
C SER A 603 19.02 6.69 2.57
N VAL A 604 18.68 5.45 2.89
CA VAL A 604 18.72 4.30 1.99
C VAL A 604 17.32 3.72 1.90
N LEU A 605 16.80 3.51 0.68
CA LEU A 605 15.47 2.91 0.44
C LEU A 605 14.31 3.67 1.09
N GLY A 606 14.48 4.97 1.39
CA GLY A 606 13.44 5.79 2.00
C GLY A 606 12.40 6.30 1.02
N TRP A 607 11.25 6.77 1.52
CA TRP A 607 10.17 7.32 0.72
C TRP A 607 9.59 8.56 1.35
N VAL A 608 9.34 9.54 0.50
CA VAL A 608 8.62 10.75 0.89
C VAL A 608 7.51 10.97 -0.15
N VAL A 609 6.27 10.74 0.27
CA VAL A 609 5.08 10.77 -0.57
C VAL A 609 4.19 11.93 -0.14
N GLY A 610 4.12 13.00 -0.95
CA GLY A 610 3.15 14.09 -0.74
C GLY A 610 1.73 13.62 -1.06
N GLY A 611 0.70 14.26 -0.52
CA GLY A 611 -0.68 13.81 -0.76
C GLY A 611 -1.35 14.42 -2.00
N PRO A 612 -2.32 13.72 -2.62
CA PRO A 612 -2.90 14.11 -3.90
C PRO A 612 -3.78 15.37 -3.79
N GLY A 613 -3.61 16.33 -4.71
CA GLY A 613 -4.57 17.42 -4.92
C GLY A 613 -4.26 18.80 -4.32
N GLY A 614 -3.03 19.09 -3.89
CA GLY A 614 -2.58 20.48 -3.65
C GLY A 614 -1.42 20.69 -2.66
N ARG A 615 -0.76 21.86 -2.78
CA ARG A 615 0.13 22.60 -1.86
C ARG A 615 1.35 21.93 -1.16
N SER A 616 1.67 20.65 -1.34
CA SER A 616 2.96 20.11 -0.86
C SER A 616 4.13 20.77 -1.63
N ALA A 617 4.60 21.92 -1.17
CA ALA A 617 5.56 22.76 -1.89
C ALA A 617 7.01 22.32 -1.65
N TYR A 618 7.28 21.66 -0.52
CA TYR A 618 8.64 21.31 -0.09
C TYR A 618 8.77 19.83 0.28
N VAL A 619 8.83 18.98 -0.74
CA VAL A 619 9.06 17.53 -0.60
C VAL A 619 10.47 17.21 -1.10
N GLY A 620 11.36 16.84 -0.19
CA GLY A 620 12.74 16.48 -0.49
C GLY A 620 13.10 15.11 0.09
N PRO A 621 14.15 14.46 -0.41
CA PRO A 621 14.41 13.05 -0.07
C PRO A 621 15.03 12.91 1.31
N LEU A 622 15.96 13.80 1.64
CA LEU A 622 16.53 13.94 2.97
C LEU A 622 15.80 15.02 3.77
N ILE A 623 15.60 16.18 3.14
CA ILE A 623 15.13 17.40 3.80
C ILE A 623 14.05 18.04 2.93
N GLY A 624 12.89 18.36 3.50
CA GLY A 624 11.82 19.06 2.78
C GLY A 624 12.23 20.48 2.37
N GLN A 625 12.60 21.31 3.34
CA GLN A 625 13.17 22.65 3.12
C GLN A 625 14.50 22.80 3.84
N ASN A 626 15.53 23.24 3.13
CA ASN A 626 16.85 23.50 3.70
C ASN A 626 17.20 24.99 3.66
N LEU A 627 17.29 25.61 4.83
CA LEU A 627 17.76 26.97 5.10
C LEU A 627 19.13 27.00 5.80
N GLY A 628 19.64 25.82 6.19
CA GLY A 628 20.91 25.64 6.88
C GLY A 628 22.00 25.00 6.02
N THR A 629 22.96 24.34 6.66
CA THR A 629 24.07 23.64 6.01
C THR A 629 23.75 22.16 5.83
N THR A 630 24.03 21.63 4.64
CA THR A 630 24.00 20.19 4.36
C THR A 630 25.30 19.79 3.69
N LYS A 631 26.01 18.81 4.27
CA LYS A 631 27.35 18.40 3.82
C LYS A 631 27.53 16.88 3.85
N ASP A 632 28.18 16.33 2.83
CA ASP A 632 28.54 14.90 2.75
C ASP A 632 27.36 13.93 2.96
N CYS A 633 26.14 14.36 2.63
CA CYS A 633 24.95 13.54 2.78
C CYS A 633 24.64 12.76 1.50
N GLN A 634 24.13 11.54 1.65
CA GLN A 634 23.80 10.65 0.54
C GLN A 634 22.36 10.19 0.61
N GLN A 635 21.76 10.03 -0.57
CA GLN A 635 20.53 9.30 -0.76
C GLN A 635 20.81 8.13 -1.69
N LEU A 636 20.43 6.93 -1.26
CA LEU A 636 20.59 5.72 -2.05
C LEU A 636 19.22 5.08 -2.18
N GLY A 637 18.56 5.33 -3.31
CA GLY A 637 17.23 4.77 -3.55
C GLY A 637 16.08 5.45 -2.83
N VAL A 638 16.27 6.67 -2.33
CA VAL A 638 15.18 7.45 -1.73
C VAL A 638 14.30 8.02 -2.83
N GLN A 639 12.99 7.79 -2.75
CA GLN A 639 12.06 8.27 -3.76
C GLN A 639 11.23 9.43 -3.25
N LEU A 640 11.07 10.40 -4.14
CA LEU A 640 10.16 11.51 -3.99
C LEU A 640 8.98 11.30 -4.90
N ILE A 641 7.79 11.26 -4.31
CA ILE A 641 6.55 11.31 -5.07
C ILE A 641 5.91 12.67 -4.76
N PRO A 642 6.34 13.74 -5.46
CA PRO A 642 5.63 15.01 -5.40
C PRO A 642 4.27 14.83 -6.08
N CYS A 643 3.22 15.36 -5.46
CA CYS A 643 1.90 15.38 -6.09
C CYS A 643 1.86 16.52 -7.12
N TYR A 644 1.80 16.17 -8.41
CA TYR A 644 1.51 17.10 -9.49
C TYR A 644 0.03 17.04 -9.88
N GLU A 645 -0.53 18.21 -10.21
CA GLU A 645 -1.86 18.40 -10.81
C GLU A 645 -2.00 17.69 -12.16
#